data_AF-A0A6H9Y1A7-F1
#
_entry.id   AF-A0A6H9Y1A7-F1
#
_cell.length_a   1.000
_cell.length_b   1.000
_cell.length_c   1.000
_cell.angle_alpha   90.00
_cell.angle_beta   90.00
_cell.angle_gamma   90.00
#
_symmetry.space_group_name_H-M   'P 1'
#
loop_
_entity.id
_entity.type
_entity.pdbx_description
1 polymer ?
#
loop_
_entity_poly.entity_id
_entity_poly.type
_entity_poly.pdbx_seq_one_letter_code
_entity_poly.pdbx_strand_id
1 'polypeptide(L)'
;MEGGLTMTALAFVLGMAGLFFALLAYETSGDATQARLNPPGLLTWLASGNWPAKVGAALLIVGIGALIRYLLLALQVPPEVKTGTGVAAAALLAALSFRIRQRPDRRALHFALAGTALGVAYLTAYSAYGFFGYVNSATALALLILVVAAGGTFALKSGALSIAVLSMFGAYLAPAFTIGNPGPSVVYGYYVGASLFTFVLVYFKGWRALIHLSFLFTLAGALFFGWTRAFYTPQHYTIMNPLLLALAAIHLAMPIVERRAIRAGWMRHVDTGYALALPAVAAVLMLLIAPDIHSDGALGLVMLAVLWALAAGVIWRMGLEDGFLHAIVAGLLVFGAGFLYLEDLPWSLLALWAATLLFVLAPRLAWSRDGELRLAGIVLLLGVIHIQQSLLSPPVGEPFASLAFVQRLLGVAALALTGIAGRRRRVALGDVLAVVAGVWGGLVVIAEFARLHIETLPQLIYALELALVVGIALSPLCKRLAVEWMALLAVLAGVTAFWSAHDAPEGVAWILAPFTLLALFFMAFQAHRMRDQRDAVPAIFALAAPLAFAPWAWRLGWLTVGNVPYFPMTAIVLSAAMAAGIGGLFRWRMALWGGALWIYFWCVGLLAMGLTIFHIERGPWPVALDLASIATLVLMTGSLTGRRRETAGTVSLIVGVFVVQAMLLRALGPAGVLNVTDLSRMAMPALVSLMWALLGGGMCGWATRIVSRNLWRAGALLLVLSAIKLILFDFGSLGQLSNIIAILLAGLVFLAVAWLAPIPPRTSKISAPEMHATSESGAAGASRSAMQSGQPVDSDASSVSTAASRAAADAAMAPDVAGSAEPDATAPATARRRRYEPEIPAHWLVKEEPSLVKPLLIGLGALGILAWGWSHYRDTWHPKPVHAVVAAPPIAEATGEEPAPIPAPAPVPPRVETPPRVVNDCSRFIDHLPADYALVAGGEYAGRKLGFQIDQSGHEATGFDVSVNMPGQKVVLVLGAYEPSVWKISRDARTQIMGVFVTGYYRQDLIGLDARTPVLNSSHAEKGSCGYSYLSGRAADMDKHVRQVLGRSAQMYVFASNGRLNFGEEGASRSLVQDSPADFQQLRRTDIPPAGREGLDKLVSEGVLRPARPEDFLAWKDALRRAQGLPPLNVLGGTPEQMIFGRSGAYVVQGPMTFPAGLHGANLAAFIVLKGVPRPAGNPGHSAVYDWNTMTCEGAICR
;
A
#
# COMPACT_ATOMS: atom_id res chain seq x y z
N MET A 1 0.57 1.55 13.50
CA MET A 1 1.29 1.72 12.21
C MET A 1 2.65 1.00 12.21
N GLU A 2 2.83 -0.08 12.97
CA GLU A 2 4.15 -0.71 13.19
C GLU A 2 4.57 -1.72 12.10
N GLY A 3 3.62 -2.22 11.30
CA GLY A 3 3.90 -3.30 10.32
C GLY A 3 4.57 -2.89 9.00
N GLY A 4 4.61 -1.60 8.66
CA GLY A 4 5.24 -1.12 7.41
C GLY A 4 6.75 -0.95 7.50
N LEU A 5 7.28 -0.77 8.71
CA LEU A 5 8.69 -0.51 8.99
C LEU A 5 9.57 -1.77 8.91
N THR A 6 9.00 -2.95 9.09
CA THR A 6 9.75 -4.21 9.18
C THR A 6 10.22 -4.71 7.80
N MET A 7 9.40 -4.53 6.77
CA MET A 7 9.67 -5.01 5.41
C MET A 7 10.73 -4.20 4.67
N THR A 8 10.70 -2.87 4.78
CA THR A 8 11.73 -1.99 4.23
C THR A 8 13.06 -2.17 4.97
N ALA A 9 13.03 -2.25 6.31
CA ALA A 9 14.20 -2.49 7.14
C ALA A 9 14.88 -3.82 6.80
N LEU A 10 14.11 -4.86 6.50
CA LEU A 10 14.67 -6.17 6.21
C LEU A 10 15.20 -6.31 4.79
N ALA A 11 14.48 -5.81 3.77
CA ALA A 11 15.00 -5.74 2.40
C ALA A 11 16.30 -4.92 2.36
N PHE A 12 16.36 -3.87 3.17
CA PHE A 12 17.55 -3.07 3.40
C PHE A 12 18.69 -3.87 4.06
N VAL A 13 18.42 -4.58 5.17
CA VAL A 13 19.42 -5.41 5.85
C VAL A 13 19.97 -6.51 4.93
N LEU A 14 19.11 -7.16 4.15
CA LEU A 14 19.51 -8.17 3.17
C LEU A 14 20.29 -7.59 1.99
N GLY A 15 19.89 -6.42 1.50
CA GLY A 15 20.63 -5.69 0.47
C GLY A 15 22.03 -5.26 0.95
N MET A 16 22.13 -4.80 2.19
CA MET A 16 23.39 -4.43 2.83
C MET A 16 24.28 -5.64 3.12
N ALA A 17 23.71 -6.75 3.58
CA ALA A 17 24.43 -8.01 3.73
C ALA A 17 24.94 -8.50 2.37
N GLY A 18 24.11 -8.46 1.33
CA GLY A 18 24.48 -8.81 -0.04
C GLY A 18 25.61 -7.95 -0.59
N LEU A 19 25.55 -6.63 -0.37
CA LEU A 19 26.60 -5.68 -0.72
C LEU A 19 27.90 -5.98 0.04
N PHE A 20 27.83 -6.22 1.35
CA PHE A 20 28.98 -6.57 2.16
C PHE A 20 29.67 -7.85 1.67
N PHE A 21 28.91 -8.91 1.39
CA PHE A 21 29.47 -10.16 0.85
C PHE A 21 30.01 -10.00 -0.58
N ALA A 22 29.39 -9.16 -1.41
CA ALA A 22 29.89 -8.86 -2.75
C ALA A 22 31.23 -8.08 -2.70
N LEU A 23 31.34 -7.13 -1.78
CA LEU A 23 32.59 -6.38 -1.55
C LEU A 23 33.69 -7.27 -0.96
N LEU A 24 33.35 -8.17 -0.03
CA LEU A 24 34.29 -9.16 0.49
C LEU A 24 34.80 -10.08 -0.62
N ALA A 25 33.91 -10.57 -1.49
CA ALA A 25 34.29 -11.39 -2.64
C ALA A 25 35.22 -10.63 -3.60
N TYR A 26 34.94 -9.34 -3.86
CA TYR A 26 35.77 -8.46 -4.67
C TYR A 26 37.16 -8.21 -4.08
N GLU A 27 37.28 -8.08 -2.75
CA GLU A 27 38.58 -7.89 -2.09
C GLU A 27 39.45 -9.15 -2.06
N THR A 28 38.83 -10.32 -2.16
CA THR A 28 39.52 -11.62 -2.15
C THR A 28 40.05 -12.05 -3.52
N SER A 29 39.63 -11.40 -4.61
CA SER A 29 39.99 -11.78 -5.99
C SER A 29 41.28 -11.15 -6.53
N GLY A 30 42.14 -10.63 -5.65
CA GLY A 30 43.38 -9.94 -6.03
C GLY A 30 44.44 -10.87 -6.63
N ASP A 31 44.38 -11.09 -7.94
CA ASP A 31 45.55 -11.40 -8.78
C ASP A 31 45.52 -10.53 -10.05
N ALA A 32 46.62 -9.82 -10.30
CA ALA A 32 46.71 -8.69 -11.22
C ALA A 32 47.06 -9.04 -12.67
N THR A 33 47.02 -10.31 -13.10
CA THR A 33 47.47 -10.67 -14.46
C THR A 33 46.58 -11.61 -15.27
N GLN A 34 45.56 -12.27 -14.72
CA GLN A 34 44.59 -13.01 -15.55
C GLN A 34 43.19 -13.03 -14.95
N ALA A 35 42.40 -12.00 -15.26
CA ALA A 35 40.97 -12.02 -14.97
C ALA A 35 40.22 -12.87 -16.04
N ARG A 36 40.02 -14.17 -15.76
CA ARG A 36 38.79 -14.83 -16.25
C ARG A 36 37.63 -14.22 -15.47
N LEU A 37 36.92 -13.30 -16.11
CA LEU A 37 35.64 -12.77 -15.65
C LEU A 37 34.63 -13.92 -15.62
N ASN A 38 34.39 -14.49 -14.43
CA ASN A 38 33.07 -14.81 -13.85
C ASN A 38 33.21 -15.87 -12.74
N PRO A 39 33.58 -15.50 -11.50
CA PRO A 39 33.09 -16.25 -10.36
C PRO A 39 31.57 -16.05 -10.27
N PRO A 40 30.77 -17.10 -10.01
CA PRO A 40 29.34 -16.96 -9.86
C PRO A 40 29.07 -16.03 -8.66
N GLY A 41 28.35 -14.93 -8.87
CA GLY A 41 27.81 -14.12 -7.79
C GLY A 41 27.02 -14.95 -6.78
N LEU A 42 26.79 -14.40 -5.58
CA LEU A 42 26.08 -15.07 -4.48
C LEU A 42 24.76 -15.71 -4.92
N LEU A 43 23.97 -15.02 -5.75
CA LEU A 43 22.72 -15.53 -6.31
C LEU A 43 22.93 -16.77 -7.20
N THR A 44 23.96 -16.76 -8.03
CA THR A 44 24.34 -17.92 -8.85
C THR A 44 24.90 -19.08 -8.03
N TRP A 45 25.62 -18.83 -6.93
CA TRP A 45 26.02 -19.89 -6.00
C TRP A 45 24.82 -20.46 -5.23
N LEU A 46 23.88 -19.61 -4.81
CA LEU A 46 22.66 -20.02 -4.10
C LEU A 46 21.73 -20.82 -5.02
N ALA A 47 21.62 -20.42 -6.29
CA ALA A 47 20.76 -21.05 -7.29
C ALA A 47 21.38 -22.26 -8.01
N SER A 48 22.71 -22.46 -7.92
CA SER A 48 23.39 -23.60 -8.57
C SER A 48 23.47 -24.83 -7.65
N GLY A 49 23.41 -26.03 -8.26
CA GLY A 49 23.43 -27.31 -7.54
C GLY A 49 22.11 -27.63 -6.83
N ASN A 50 22.19 -28.31 -5.69
CA ASN A 50 21.01 -28.69 -4.88
C ASN A 50 20.52 -27.50 -4.03
N TRP A 51 19.91 -26.51 -4.68
CA TRP A 51 19.43 -25.29 -4.02
C TRP A 51 18.40 -25.55 -2.91
N PRO A 52 17.45 -26.52 -3.00
CA PRO A 52 16.52 -26.78 -1.91
C PRO A 52 17.25 -27.21 -0.63
N ALA A 53 18.31 -28.01 -0.76
CA ALA A 53 19.13 -28.42 0.38
C ALA A 53 19.88 -27.25 1.02
N LYS A 54 20.42 -26.31 0.23
CA LYS A 54 21.11 -25.12 0.74
C LYS A 54 20.17 -24.21 1.52
N VAL A 55 18.95 -23.97 1.00
CA VAL A 55 17.93 -23.17 1.67
C VAL A 55 17.42 -23.88 2.93
N GLY A 56 17.18 -25.20 2.86
CA GLY A 56 16.79 -25.99 4.03
C GLY A 56 17.83 -25.93 5.15
N ALA A 57 19.13 -26.06 4.82
CA ALA A 57 20.21 -25.91 5.79
C ALA A 57 20.28 -24.51 6.41
N ALA A 58 20.10 -23.45 5.62
CA ALA A 58 20.06 -22.07 6.12
C ALA A 58 18.88 -21.84 7.09
N LEU A 59 17.69 -22.33 6.76
CA LEU A 59 16.52 -22.26 7.63
C LEU A 59 16.75 -23.00 8.96
N LEU A 60 17.40 -24.17 8.92
CA LEU A 60 17.78 -24.90 10.13
C LEU A 60 18.78 -24.13 11.00
N ILE A 61 19.81 -23.51 10.42
CA ILE A 61 20.77 -22.68 11.16
C ILE A 61 20.06 -21.51 11.86
N VAL A 62 19.18 -20.80 11.16
CA VAL A 62 18.39 -19.70 11.72
C VAL A 62 17.46 -20.20 12.83
N GLY A 63 16.74 -21.30 12.59
CA GLY A 63 15.84 -21.91 13.57
C GLY A 63 16.56 -22.37 14.84
N ILE A 64 17.73 -22.99 14.70
CA ILE A 64 18.58 -23.41 15.83
C ILE A 64 19.13 -22.18 16.58
N GLY A 65 19.60 -21.14 15.88
CA GLY A 65 20.08 -19.91 16.50
C GLY A 65 19.00 -19.18 17.31
N ALA A 66 17.78 -19.11 16.76
CA ALA A 66 16.62 -18.58 17.47
C ALA A 66 16.25 -19.44 18.70
N LEU A 67 16.32 -20.78 18.58
CA LEU A 67 16.10 -21.70 19.68
C LEU A 67 17.13 -21.50 20.82
N ILE A 68 18.41 -21.32 20.48
CA ILE A 68 19.47 -21.03 21.46
C ILE A 68 19.22 -19.70 22.14
N ARG A 69 18.87 -18.63 21.39
CA ARG A 69 18.50 -17.33 21.98
C ARG A 69 17.30 -17.48 22.92
N TYR A 70 16.25 -18.17 22.51
CA TYR A 70 15.07 -18.44 23.33
C TYR A 70 15.45 -19.15 24.63
N LEU A 71 16.34 -20.15 24.54
CA LEU A 71 16.87 -20.86 25.69
C LEU A 71 17.71 -19.94 26.60
N LEU A 72 18.59 -19.10 26.05
CA LEU A 72 19.41 -18.15 26.82
C LEU A 72 18.60 -17.05 27.53
N LEU A 73 17.47 -16.64 26.95
CA LEU A 73 16.51 -15.74 27.60
C LEU A 73 15.72 -16.45 28.71
N ALA A 74 15.44 -17.75 28.55
CA ALA A 74 14.79 -18.57 29.58
C ALA A 74 15.73 -18.95 30.74
N LEU A 75 17.05 -18.98 30.50
CA LEU A 75 18.06 -19.32 31.51
C LEU A 75 18.43 -18.11 32.40
N GLN A 76 18.28 -18.25 33.71
CA GLN A 76 18.64 -17.25 34.72
C GLN A 76 20.15 -17.25 35.03
N VAL A 77 20.97 -16.78 34.09
CA VAL A 77 22.43 -16.60 34.29
C VAL A 77 22.75 -15.14 34.67
N PRO A 78 23.73 -14.87 35.55
CA PRO A 78 24.12 -13.52 35.94
C PRO A 78 24.46 -12.60 34.74
N PRO A 79 23.96 -11.35 34.76
CA PRO A 79 24.29 -10.21 33.89
C PRO A 79 25.72 -10.09 33.35
N GLU A 80 26.70 -10.22 34.24
CA GLU A 80 28.12 -9.94 33.98
C GLU A 80 28.72 -11.04 33.10
N VAL A 81 28.28 -12.28 33.29
CA VAL A 81 28.70 -13.42 32.48
C VAL A 81 28.15 -13.28 31.05
N LYS A 82 26.93 -12.74 30.89
CA LYS A 82 26.30 -12.55 29.56
C LYS A 82 27.02 -11.51 28.70
N THR A 83 27.51 -10.42 29.28
CA THR A 83 28.25 -9.38 28.52
C THR A 83 29.75 -9.65 28.46
N GLY A 84 30.35 -10.21 29.53
CA GLY A 84 31.75 -10.61 29.57
C GLY A 84 32.09 -11.69 28.53
N THR A 85 31.18 -12.62 28.27
CA THR A 85 31.33 -13.62 27.19
C THR A 85 31.37 -12.97 25.80
N GLY A 86 30.58 -11.92 25.56
CA GLY A 86 30.62 -11.14 24.32
C GLY A 86 31.95 -10.41 24.12
N VAL A 87 32.47 -9.76 25.17
CA VAL A 87 33.77 -9.08 25.14
C VAL A 87 34.90 -10.09 24.90
N ALA A 88 34.90 -11.21 25.63
CA ALA A 88 35.90 -12.26 25.47
C ALA A 88 35.87 -12.88 24.06
N ALA A 89 34.67 -13.13 23.50
CA ALA A 89 34.52 -13.63 22.15
C ALA A 89 35.04 -12.64 21.09
N ALA A 90 34.74 -11.34 21.22
CA ALA A 90 35.26 -10.32 20.31
C ALA A 90 36.80 -10.25 20.37
N ALA A 91 37.39 -10.26 21.57
CA ALA A 91 38.83 -10.21 21.76
C ALA A 91 39.53 -11.46 21.19
N LEU A 92 38.96 -12.65 21.42
CA LEU A 92 39.46 -13.91 20.88
C LEU A 92 39.48 -13.90 19.34
N LEU A 93 38.37 -13.48 18.73
CA LEU A 93 38.24 -13.39 17.28
C LEU A 93 39.22 -12.36 16.68
N ALA A 94 39.40 -11.21 17.35
CA ALA A 94 40.37 -10.20 16.94
C ALA A 94 41.81 -10.71 17.02
N ALA A 95 42.17 -11.41 18.11
CA ALA A 95 43.48 -12.02 18.28
C ALA A 95 43.76 -13.10 17.23
N LEU A 96 42.76 -13.94 16.93
CA LEU A 96 42.87 -14.97 15.89
C LEU A 96 43.04 -14.33 14.51
N SER A 97 42.27 -13.28 14.21
CA SER A 97 42.42 -12.49 12.99
C SER A 97 43.83 -11.90 12.87
N PHE A 98 44.33 -11.25 13.92
CA PHE A 98 45.66 -10.65 13.92
C PHE A 98 46.78 -11.68 13.70
N ARG A 99 46.67 -12.86 14.34
CA ARG A 99 47.64 -13.95 14.20
C ARG A 99 47.79 -14.44 12.76
N ILE A 100 46.71 -14.44 11.98
CA ILE A 100 46.72 -14.92 10.60
C ILE A 100 46.91 -13.81 9.54
N ARG A 101 47.13 -12.55 9.96
CA ARG A 101 47.20 -11.38 9.05
C ARG A 101 48.32 -11.45 8.00
N GLN A 102 49.43 -12.12 8.34
CA GLN A 102 50.61 -12.22 7.47
C GLN A 102 50.52 -13.40 6.48
N ARG A 103 49.38 -14.12 6.43
CA ARG A 103 49.18 -15.29 5.56
C ARG A 103 48.29 -14.94 4.36
N PRO A 104 48.85 -14.82 3.14
CA PRO A 104 48.10 -14.41 1.94
C PRO A 104 46.96 -15.38 1.58
N ASP A 105 47.18 -16.68 1.77
CA ASP A 105 46.22 -17.76 1.52
C ASP A 105 44.98 -17.70 2.42
N ARG A 106 45.07 -17.00 3.56
CA ARG A 106 43.98 -16.89 4.54
C ARG A 106 43.42 -15.49 4.66
N ARG A 107 43.65 -14.63 3.67
CA ARG A 107 43.21 -13.24 3.68
C ARG A 107 41.69 -13.10 3.85
N ALA A 108 40.90 -13.94 3.19
CA ALA A 108 39.44 -13.97 3.35
C ALA A 108 39.02 -14.30 4.79
N LEU A 109 39.69 -15.30 5.40
CA LEU A 109 39.44 -15.71 6.78
C LEU A 109 39.88 -14.63 7.79
N HIS A 110 40.99 -13.94 7.53
CA HIS A 110 41.46 -12.80 8.32
C HIS A 110 40.39 -11.69 8.38
N PHE A 111 39.85 -11.28 7.23
CA PHE A 111 38.80 -10.27 7.14
C PHE A 111 37.46 -10.74 7.72
N ALA A 112 37.08 -11.99 7.50
CA ALA A 112 35.88 -12.57 8.11
C ALA A 112 35.97 -12.55 9.65
N LEU A 113 37.11 -12.96 10.22
CA LEU A 113 37.33 -12.93 11.67
C LEU A 113 37.40 -11.49 12.22
N ALA A 114 38.05 -10.57 11.50
CA ALA A 114 38.11 -9.16 11.90
C ALA A 114 36.72 -8.52 11.90
N GLY A 115 35.94 -8.76 10.84
CA GLY A 115 34.55 -8.27 10.74
C GLY A 115 33.65 -8.90 11.80
N THR A 116 33.82 -10.20 12.08
CA THR A 116 33.06 -10.87 13.15
C THR A 116 33.43 -10.32 14.53
N ALA A 117 34.72 -10.08 14.79
CA ALA A 117 35.15 -9.45 16.04
C ALA A 117 34.53 -8.06 16.24
N LEU A 118 34.53 -7.22 15.19
CA LEU A 118 33.88 -5.91 15.19
C LEU A 118 32.36 -6.03 15.39
N GLY A 119 31.69 -6.97 14.72
CA GLY A 119 30.25 -7.21 14.87
C GLY A 119 29.88 -7.65 16.29
N VAL A 120 30.66 -8.56 16.89
CA VAL A 120 30.46 -8.99 18.28
C VAL A 120 30.72 -7.82 19.24
N ALA A 121 31.75 -7.01 19.02
CA ALA A 121 32.01 -5.82 19.84
C ALA A 121 30.86 -4.81 19.79
N TYR A 122 30.32 -4.55 18.59
CA TYR A 122 29.13 -3.70 18.40
C TYR A 122 27.92 -4.23 19.14
N LEU A 123 27.58 -5.51 18.94
CA LEU A 123 26.44 -6.14 19.59
C LEU A 123 26.59 -6.19 21.11
N THR A 124 27.81 -6.34 21.61
CA THR A 124 28.10 -6.36 23.04
C THR A 124 27.93 -4.96 23.66
N ALA A 125 28.51 -3.92 23.04
CA ALA A 125 28.34 -2.54 23.48
C ALA A 125 26.87 -2.11 23.44
N TYR A 126 26.15 -2.48 22.38
CA TYR A 126 24.72 -2.24 22.29
C TYR A 126 23.96 -3.01 23.36
N SER A 127 24.20 -4.30 23.55
CA SER A 127 23.42 -5.10 24.52
C SER A 127 23.60 -4.61 25.94
N ALA A 128 24.83 -4.23 26.32
CA ALA A 128 25.12 -3.63 27.63
C ALA A 128 24.26 -2.40 27.90
N TYR A 129 23.94 -1.63 26.87
CA TYR A 129 23.11 -0.44 26.98
C TYR A 129 21.61 -0.73 26.76
N GLY A 130 21.26 -1.27 25.59
CA GLY A 130 19.89 -1.38 25.06
C GLY A 130 19.07 -2.56 25.57
N PHE A 131 19.69 -3.64 26.04
CA PHE A 131 18.95 -4.78 26.62
C PHE A 131 19.08 -4.84 28.13
N PHE A 132 20.23 -4.40 28.64
CA PHE A 132 20.58 -4.61 30.03
C PHE A 132 20.69 -3.32 30.86
N GLY A 133 20.81 -2.15 30.23
CA GLY A 133 20.91 -0.87 30.95
C GLY A 133 22.15 -0.71 31.84
N TYR A 134 23.23 -1.47 31.61
CA TYR A 134 24.46 -1.45 32.41
C TYR A 134 25.31 -0.19 32.22
N VAL A 135 25.18 0.48 31.08
CA VAL A 135 25.92 1.70 30.77
C VAL A 135 24.93 2.82 30.44
N ASN A 136 25.34 4.08 30.61
CA ASN A 136 24.50 5.23 30.27
C ASN A 136 24.61 5.57 28.77
N SER A 137 23.75 6.46 28.27
CA SER A 137 23.72 6.81 26.84
C SER A 137 25.04 7.40 26.34
N ALA A 138 25.72 8.20 27.17
CA ALA A 138 27.01 8.79 26.82
C ALA A 138 28.14 7.76 26.73
N THR A 139 28.20 6.81 27.67
CA THR A 139 29.19 5.72 27.66
C THR A 139 28.92 4.72 26.53
N ALA A 140 27.66 4.41 26.25
CA ALA A 140 27.30 3.61 25.07
C ALA A 140 27.74 4.28 23.76
N LEU A 141 27.45 5.57 23.60
CA LEU A 141 27.87 6.34 22.42
C LEU A 141 29.40 6.38 22.30
N ALA A 142 30.11 6.61 23.41
CA ALA A 142 31.58 6.62 23.43
C ALA A 142 32.17 5.25 23.04
N LEU A 143 31.61 4.14 23.55
CA LEU A 143 32.04 2.79 23.17
C LEU A 143 31.79 2.51 21.69
N LEU A 144 30.65 2.94 21.15
CA LEU A 144 30.36 2.80 19.71
C LEU A 144 31.33 3.63 18.87
N ILE A 145 31.59 4.89 19.23
CA ILE A 145 32.60 5.74 18.56
C ILE A 145 33.99 5.08 18.61
N LEU A 146 34.36 4.47 19.74
CA LEU A 146 35.63 3.76 19.88
C LEU A 146 35.73 2.57 18.91
N VAL A 147 34.66 1.77 18.81
CA VAL A 147 34.59 0.64 17.86
C VAL A 147 34.65 1.14 16.41
N VAL A 148 33.98 2.24 16.09
CA VAL A 148 34.04 2.90 14.78
C VAL A 148 35.46 3.35 14.44
N ALA A 149 36.11 4.09 15.35
CA ALA A 149 37.46 4.60 15.14
C ALA A 149 38.46 3.44 15.00
N ALA A 150 38.35 2.39 15.82
CA ALA A 150 39.18 1.19 15.70
C ALA A 150 38.97 0.45 14.36
N GLY A 151 37.71 0.27 13.95
CA GLY A 151 37.37 -0.35 12.66
C GLY A 151 37.84 0.47 11.46
N GLY A 152 37.63 1.80 11.48
CA GLY A 152 38.06 2.71 10.42
C GLY A 152 39.59 2.82 10.31
N THR A 153 40.30 2.93 11.44
CA THR A 153 41.77 2.95 11.45
C THR A 153 42.36 1.61 10.99
N PHE A 154 41.76 0.49 11.40
CA PHE A 154 42.13 -0.83 10.88
C PHE A 154 41.89 -0.92 9.38
N ALA A 155 40.74 -0.47 8.89
CA ALA A 155 40.42 -0.48 7.46
C ALA A 155 41.41 0.35 6.64
N LEU A 156 41.77 1.56 7.10
CA LEU A 156 42.75 2.42 6.43
C LEU A 156 44.13 1.75 6.34
N LYS A 157 44.59 1.15 7.43
CA LYS A 157 45.90 0.44 7.50
C LYS A 157 45.91 -0.83 6.66
N SER A 158 44.82 -1.60 6.70
CA SER A 158 44.70 -2.89 6.00
C SER A 158 44.26 -2.74 4.54
N GLY A 159 43.83 -1.56 4.11
CA GLY A 159 43.26 -1.32 2.78
C GLY A 159 41.97 -2.10 2.52
N ALA A 160 41.15 -2.33 3.56
CA ALA A 160 39.96 -3.18 3.51
C ALA A 160 38.68 -2.34 3.52
N LEU A 161 38.12 -2.09 2.34
CA LEU A 161 36.82 -1.47 2.10
C LEU A 161 35.68 -2.25 2.79
N SER A 162 35.68 -3.59 2.80
CA SER A 162 34.64 -4.39 3.46
C SER A 162 34.54 -4.07 4.96
N ILE A 163 35.69 -3.93 5.63
CA ILE A 163 35.76 -3.55 7.05
C ILE A 163 35.39 -2.08 7.26
N ALA A 164 35.78 -1.18 6.34
CA ALA A 164 35.36 0.23 6.39
C ALA A 164 33.83 0.35 6.30
N VAL A 165 33.21 -0.37 5.35
CA VAL A 165 31.75 -0.39 5.17
C VAL A 165 31.07 -0.96 6.41
N LEU A 166 31.55 -2.07 6.97
CA LEU A 166 30.99 -2.65 8.18
C LEU A 166 31.10 -1.70 9.39
N SER A 167 32.24 -1.03 9.52
CA SER A 167 32.49 -0.06 10.59
C SER A 167 31.57 1.17 10.47
N MET A 168 31.45 1.74 9.27
CA MET A 168 30.56 2.89 9.00
C MET A 168 29.10 2.51 9.08
N PHE A 169 28.72 1.31 8.67
CA PHE A 169 27.35 0.80 8.82
C PHE A 169 26.95 0.79 10.30
N GLY A 170 27.80 0.25 11.17
CA GLY A 170 27.56 0.30 12.62
C GLY A 170 27.52 1.72 13.18
N ALA A 171 28.35 2.64 12.66
CA ALA A 171 28.36 4.05 13.05
C ALA A 171 26.99 4.69 12.75
N TYR A 172 26.49 4.56 11.52
CA TYR A 172 25.23 5.15 11.12
C TYR A 172 24.00 4.54 11.81
N LEU A 173 24.09 3.27 12.23
CA LEU A 173 23.03 2.58 12.98
C LEU A 173 23.01 2.96 14.47
N ALA A 174 24.10 3.48 15.02
CA ALA A 174 24.26 3.73 16.45
C ALA A 174 23.14 4.59 17.08
N PRO A 175 22.71 5.73 16.49
CA PRO A 175 21.64 6.54 17.08
C PRO A 175 20.27 5.86 17.14
N ALA A 176 20.00 4.91 16.23
CA ALA A 176 18.72 4.18 16.20
C ALA A 176 18.55 3.24 17.42
N PHE A 177 19.63 3.01 18.14
CA PHE A 177 19.74 2.06 19.23
C PHE A 177 19.92 2.72 20.60
N THR A 178 19.98 4.06 20.66
CA THR A 178 20.03 4.77 21.95
C THR A 178 18.63 4.83 22.60
N ILE A 179 18.48 4.32 23.83
CA ILE A 179 17.29 4.34 24.68
C ILE A 179 17.18 5.73 25.32
N GLY A 180 16.17 6.43 24.87
CA GLY A 180 15.92 7.85 25.09
C GLY A 180 15.41 8.42 23.78
N ASN A 181 14.65 9.52 23.79
CA ASN A 181 14.37 10.27 22.57
C ASN A 181 15.43 11.36 22.44
N PRO A 182 16.65 11.09 21.91
CA PRO A 182 17.60 12.15 21.63
C PRO A 182 16.95 13.10 20.62
N GLY A 183 16.92 14.39 20.95
CA GLY A 183 16.40 15.41 20.04
C GLY A 183 17.16 15.41 18.71
N PRO A 184 16.59 16.04 17.65
CA PRO A 184 17.19 16.04 16.32
C PRO A 184 18.61 16.59 16.29
N SER A 185 18.95 17.54 17.16
CA SER A 185 20.30 18.10 17.28
C SER A 185 21.37 17.05 17.58
N VAL A 186 21.09 16.11 18.49
CA VAL A 186 22.04 15.07 18.89
C VAL A 186 22.21 14.04 17.78
N VAL A 187 21.10 13.58 17.19
CA VAL A 187 21.12 12.55 16.15
C VAL A 187 21.74 13.09 14.85
N TYR A 188 21.26 14.22 14.35
CA TYR A 188 21.77 14.78 13.10
C TYR A 188 23.15 15.44 13.28
N GLY A 189 23.48 15.95 14.47
CA GLY A 189 24.85 16.34 14.81
C GLY A 189 25.81 15.15 14.77
N TYR A 190 25.40 13.99 15.31
CA TYR A 190 26.17 12.75 15.20
C TYR A 190 26.33 12.32 13.73
N TYR A 191 25.28 12.40 12.92
CA TYR A 191 25.35 12.09 11.48
C TYR A 191 26.27 13.02 10.70
N VAL A 192 26.32 14.31 11.03
CA VAL A 192 27.33 15.23 10.48
C VAL A 192 28.73 14.74 10.85
N GLY A 193 28.98 14.37 12.10
CA GLY A 193 30.27 13.82 12.55
C GLY A 193 30.67 12.51 11.84
N ALA A 194 29.75 11.55 11.74
CA ALA A 194 29.97 10.30 11.01
C ALA A 194 30.22 10.52 9.50
N SER A 195 29.53 11.50 8.90
CA SER A 195 29.72 11.88 7.50
C SER A 195 31.06 12.58 7.28
N LEU A 196 31.52 13.42 8.21
CA LEU A 196 32.87 13.99 8.18
C LEU A 196 33.95 12.92 8.31
N PHE A 197 33.77 11.93 9.19
CA PHE A 197 34.69 10.80 9.28
C PHE A 197 34.70 9.97 7.99
N THR A 198 33.53 9.76 7.38
CA THR A 198 33.42 9.14 6.05
C THR A 198 34.15 9.96 4.99
N PHE A 199 34.01 11.29 5.01
CA PHE A 199 34.73 12.20 4.12
C PHE A 199 36.25 12.03 4.27
N VAL A 200 36.77 11.87 5.49
CA VAL A 200 38.19 11.57 5.74
C VAL A 200 38.61 10.24 5.11
N LEU A 201 37.82 9.17 5.26
CA LEU A 201 38.10 7.87 4.63
C LEU A 201 38.12 7.97 3.10
N VAL A 202 37.17 8.71 2.52
CA VAL A 202 37.07 8.97 1.08
C VAL A 202 38.24 9.82 0.60
N TYR A 203 38.64 10.86 1.34
CA TYR A 203 39.79 11.71 1.04
C TYR A 203 41.08 10.89 0.92
N PHE A 204 41.32 9.96 1.86
CA PHE A 204 42.55 9.16 1.87
C PHE A 204 42.55 7.98 0.91
N LYS A 205 41.41 7.29 0.69
CA LYS A 205 41.36 6.02 -0.07
C LYS A 205 40.48 6.05 -1.31
N GLY A 206 39.65 7.06 -1.52
CA GLY A 206 38.77 7.16 -2.69
C GLY A 206 37.61 6.16 -2.72
N TRP A 207 37.17 5.67 -1.55
CA TRP A 207 36.18 4.61 -1.47
C TRP A 207 34.74 5.09 -1.71
N ARG A 208 34.31 5.17 -2.98
CA ARG A 208 32.96 5.62 -3.40
C ARG A 208 31.79 4.94 -2.69
N ALA A 209 31.92 3.64 -2.39
CA ALA A 209 30.86 2.91 -1.68
C ALA A 209 30.49 3.56 -0.34
N LEU A 210 31.44 4.23 0.32
CA LEU A 210 31.18 4.95 1.57
C LEU A 210 30.37 6.23 1.37
N ILE A 211 30.50 6.90 0.21
CA ILE A 211 29.70 8.09 -0.13
C ILE A 211 28.21 7.73 -0.20
N HIS A 212 27.90 6.65 -0.92
CA HIS A 212 26.52 6.17 -1.05
C HIS A 212 25.98 5.62 0.28
N LEU A 213 26.82 4.94 1.06
CA LEU A 213 26.44 4.47 2.39
C LEU A 213 26.09 5.65 3.32
N SER A 214 26.90 6.71 3.31
CA SER A 214 26.63 7.93 4.09
C SER A 214 25.32 8.59 3.67
N PHE A 215 25.10 8.75 2.37
CA PHE A 215 23.88 9.35 1.85
C PHE A 215 22.63 8.57 2.24
N LEU A 216 22.72 7.24 2.14
CA LEU A 216 21.65 6.32 2.47
C LEU A 216 21.18 6.48 3.91
N PHE A 217 22.10 6.62 4.85
CA PHE A 217 21.81 6.71 6.28
C PHE A 217 21.46 8.11 6.80
N THR A 218 21.94 9.16 6.14
CA THR A 218 21.80 10.53 6.64
C THR A 218 20.64 11.28 5.99
N LEU A 219 20.77 11.62 4.70
CA LEU A 219 19.77 12.35 3.94
C LEU A 219 18.64 11.42 3.49
N ALA A 220 18.96 10.32 2.80
CA ALA A 220 17.93 9.38 2.40
C ALA A 220 17.36 8.58 3.59
N GLY A 221 17.99 8.66 4.76
CA GLY A 221 17.58 7.91 5.94
C GLY A 221 16.15 8.18 6.39
N ALA A 222 15.65 9.40 6.21
CA ALA A 222 14.25 9.75 6.48
C ALA A 222 13.24 8.93 5.67
N LEU A 223 13.62 8.54 4.45
CA LEU A 223 12.80 7.79 3.51
C LEU A 223 12.79 6.29 3.86
N PHE A 224 13.86 5.78 4.47
CA PHE A 224 14.07 4.34 4.70
C PHE A 224 13.96 3.92 6.17
N PHE A 225 14.45 4.72 7.12
CA PHE A 225 14.47 4.46 8.56
C PHE A 225 13.40 5.32 9.23
N GLY A 226 12.15 4.85 9.20
CA GLY A 226 10.99 5.64 9.64
C GLY A 226 11.00 6.10 11.12
N TRP A 227 12.01 5.76 11.93
CA TRP A 227 12.24 6.41 13.22
C TRP A 227 12.79 7.84 13.07
N THR A 228 13.69 8.09 12.10
CA THR A 228 14.21 9.45 11.82
C THR A 228 13.15 10.36 11.20
N ARG A 229 12.11 9.77 10.59
CA ARG A 229 10.96 10.52 10.03
C ARG A 229 10.30 11.43 11.07
N ALA A 230 10.32 11.06 12.35
CA ALA A 230 9.76 11.86 13.43
C ALA A 230 10.46 13.22 13.61
N PHE A 231 11.70 13.38 13.14
CA PHE A 231 12.45 14.63 13.20
C PHE A 231 12.10 15.61 12.06
N TYR A 232 11.47 15.12 10.99
CA TYR A 232 11.09 15.94 9.84
C TYR A 232 9.69 16.55 10.05
N THR A 233 9.61 17.44 11.02
CA THR A 233 8.39 18.20 11.33
C THR A 233 8.67 19.70 11.34
N PRO A 234 7.66 20.54 11.02
CA PRO A 234 7.79 22.00 11.09
C PRO A 234 8.37 22.54 12.41
N GLN A 235 8.08 21.86 13.52
CA GLN A 235 8.55 22.23 14.87
C GLN A 235 10.07 22.23 14.99
N HIS A 236 10.77 21.43 14.20
CA HIS A 236 12.23 21.31 14.24
C HIS A 236 12.93 22.08 13.10
N TYR A 237 12.19 22.91 12.34
CA TYR A 237 12.71 23.63 11.18
C TYR A 237 14.02 24.36 11.46
N THR A 238 14.06 25.14 12.55
CA THR A 238 15.23 25.96 12.91
C THR A 238 16.49 25.15 13.21
N ILE A 239 16.34 23.91 13.69
CA ILE A 239 17.45 23.00 14.00
C ILE A 239 17.82 22.16 12.77
N MET A 240 16.82 21.64 12.07
CA MET A 240 17.02 20.71 10.95
C MET A 240 17.51 21.41 9.68
N ASN A 241 17.04 22.63 9.39
CA ASN A 241 17.44 23.38 8.20
C ASN A 241 18.98 23.54 8.07
N PRO A 242 19.71 24.08 9.07
CA PRO A 242 21.18 24.18 8.98
C PRO A 242 21.89 22.82 8.94
N LEU A 243 21.36 21.79 9.63
CA LEU A 243 21.96 20.44 9.64
C LEU A 243 21.81 19.74 8.28
N LEU A 244 20.68 19.89 7.61
CA LEU A 244 20.45 19.36 6.27
C LEU A 244 21.34 20.03 5.23
N LEU A 245 21.53 21.36 5.33
CA LEU A 245 22.48 22.07 4.47
C LEU A 245 23.92 21.60 4.69
N ALA A 246 24.32 21.40 5.94
CA ALA A 246 25.65 20.88 6.26
C ALA A 246 25.86 19.47 5.68
N LEU A 247 24.88 18.57 5.84
CA LEU A 247 24.93 17.22 5.26
C LEU A 247 24.96 17.26 3.73
N ALA A 248 24.12 18.09 3.09
CA ALA A 248 24.12 18.27 1.64
C ALA A 248 25.48 18.79 1.15
N ALA A 249 26.08 19.76 1.84
CA ALA A 249 27.39 20.29 1.51
C ALA A 249 28.51 19.24 1.62
N ILE A 250 28.50 18.43 2.68
CA ILE A 250 29.46 17.32 2.85
C ILE A 250 29.33 16.29 1.71
N HIS A 251 28.09 15.92 1.38
CA HIS A 251 27.78 14.95 0.32
C HIS A 251 28.07 15.47 -1.09
N LEU A 252 28.02 16.80 -1.28
CA LEU A 252 28.42 17.49 -2.50
C LEU A 252 29.95 17.61 -2.60
N ALA A 253 30.66 17.74 -1.47
CA ALA A 253 32.11 17.84 -1.43
C ALA A 253 32.83 16.49 -1.64
N MET A 254 32.31 15.37 -1.13
CA MET A 254 32.96 14.06 -1.24
C MET A 254 33.35 13.67 -2.69
N PRO A 255 32.45 13.75 -3.70
CA PRO A 255 32.80 13.39 -5.08
C PRO A 255 33.79 14.37 -5.73
N ILE A 256 33.75 15.66 -5.34
CA ILE A 256 34.66 16.69 -5.86
C ILE A 256 36.11 16.42 -5.43
N VAL A 257 36.29 15.80 -4.26
CA VAL A 257 37.57 15.59 -3.59
C VAL A 257 38.20 14.22 -3.90
N GLU A 258 37.39 13.18 -4.11
CA GLU A 258 37.86 11.80 -4.31
C GLU A 258 38.83 11.63 -5.50
N ARG A 259 38.60 12.35 -6.62
CA ARG A 259 39.41 12.57 -7.85
C ARG A 259 40.31 11.45 -8.45
N ARG A 260 40.47 10.27 -7.87
CA ARG A 260 41.20 9.16 -8.50
C ARG A 260 40.25 8.31 -9.35
N ALA A 261 40.28 8.61 -10.65
CA ALA A 261 39.50 8.02 -11.73
C ALA A 261 39.27 6.50 -11.61
N ILE A 262 38.00 6.08 -11.60
CA ILE A 262 37.59 4.71 -11.89
C ILE A 262 36.97 4.66 -13.28
N ARG A 263 37.59 3.87 -14.17
CA ARG A 263 37.24 3.66 -15.59
C ARG A 263 36.13 2.60 -15.81
N ALA A 264 35.33 2.26 -14.79
CA ALA A 264 34.32 1.19 -14.89
C ALA A 264 32.92 1.73 -15.23
N GLY A 265 32.33 1.26 -16.33
CA GLY A 265 31.06 1.78 -16.86
C GLY A 265 29.86 1.70 -15.91
N TRP A 266 29.75 0.64 -15.09
CA TRP A 266 28.63 0.49 -14.15
C TRP A 266 28.68 1.49 -12.99
N MET A 267 29.87 1.77 -12.44
CA MET A 267 30.04 2.75 -11.36
C MET A 267 29.60 4.15 -11.82
N ARG A 268 29.87 4.50 -13.09
CA ARG A 268 29.41 5.74 -13.72
C ARG A 268 27.88 5.90 -13.70
N HIS A 269 27.12 4.81 -13.82
CA HIS A 269 25.65 4.87 -13.80
C HIS A 269 25.14 5.13 -12.37
N VAL A 270 25.76 4.51 -11.37
CA VAL A 270 25.46 4.75 -9.95
C VAL A 270 25.78 6.20 -9.58
N ASP A 271 26.90 6.73 -10.07
CA ASP A 271 27.32 8.12 -9.84
C ASP A 271 26.38 9.14 -10.49
N THR A 272 25.91 8.87 -11.70
CA THR A 272 24.92 9.70 -12.39
C THR A 272 23.59 9.69 -11.64
N GLY A 273 23.16 8.51 -11.15
CA GLY A 273 21.99 8.37 -10.30
C GLY A 273 22.12 9.16 -8.99
N TYR A 274 23.29 9.12 -8.36
CA TYR A 274 23.59 9.87 -7.14
C TYR A 274 23.56 11.40 -7.37
N ALA A 275 24.14 11.89 -8.47
CA ALA A 275 24.16 13.31 -8.83
C ALA A 275 22.75 13.90 -9.01
N LEU A 276 21.78 13.07 -9.41
CA LEU A 276 20.36 13.45 -9.50
C LEU A 276 19.62 13.25 -8.18
N ALA A 277 19.91 12.17 -7.45
CA ALA A 277 19.23 11.82 -6.20
C ALA A 277 19.54 12.81 -5.08
N LEU A 278 20.79 13.29 -4.96
CA LEU A 278 21.21 14.20 -3.90
C LEU A 278 20.39 15.50 -3.85
N PRO A 279 20.29 16.31 -4.93
CA PRO A 279 19.50 17.54 -4.91
C PRO A 279 18.00 17.28 -4.73
N ALA A 280 17.47 16.22 -5.33
CA ALA A 280 16.05 15.88 -5.20
C ALA A 280 15.67 15.51 -3.76
N VAL A 281 16.47 14.66 -3.11
CA VAL A 281 16.24 14.28 -1.72
C VAL A 281 16.39 15.49 -0.81
N ALA A 282 17.46 16.29 -0.98
CA ALA A 282 17.65 17.49 -0.16
C ALA A 282 16.48 18.49 -0.29
N ALA A 283 15.97 18.70 -1.51
CA ALA A 283 14.81 19.55 -1.76
C ALA A 283 13.55 19.03 -1.06
N VAL A 284 13.23 17.73 -1.23
CA VAL A 284 12.05 17.13 -0.57
C VAL A 284 12.14 17.25 0.95
N LEU A 285 13.30 16.98 1.54
CA LEU A 285 13.49 17.09 2.98
C LEU A 285 13.32 18.53 3.48
N MET A 286 13.78 19.52 2.72
CA MET A 286 13.57 20.93 3.05
C MET A 286 12.10 21.32 3.02
N LEU A 287 11.36 20.84 2.01
CA LEU A 287 9.91 21.10 1.92
C LEU A 287 9.12 20.41 3.04
N LEU A 288 9.56 19.24 3.49
CA LEU A 288 8.91 18.51 4.59
C LEU A 288 9.02 19.21 5.95
N ILE A 289 10.12 19.93 6.18
CA ILE A 289 10.34 20.65 7.45
C ILE A 289 9.86 22.10 7.42
N ALA A 290 9.44 22.61 6.26
CA ALA A 290 8.98 23.99 6.12
C ALA A 290 7.68 24.23 6.91
N PRO A 291 7.63 25.22 7.83
CA PRO A 291 6.39 25.62 8.51
C PRO A 291 5.32 26.11 7.54
N ASP A 292 5.73 26.93 6.57
CA ASP A 292 4.93 27.29 5.40
C ASP A 292 5.67 26.84 4.12
N ILE A 293 5.03 25.98 3.33
CA ILE A 293 5.65 25.45 2.11
C ILE A 293 5.85 26.52 1.03
N HIS A 294 5.04 27.58 1.04
CA HIS A 294 5.07 28.64 0.05
C HIS A 294 6.24 29.59 0.30
N SER A 295 6.41 30.05 1.53
CA SER A 295 7.47 31.00 1.91
C SER A 295 8.76 30.30 2.39
N ASP A 296 8.70 29.54 3.48
CA ASP A 296 9.86 28.85 4.06
C ASP A 296 10.38 27.73 3.15
N GLY A 297 9.47 27.04 2.44
CA GLY A 297 9.83 26.02 1.46
C GLY A 297 10.56 26.62 0.25
N ALA A 298 10.08 27.74 -0.29
CA ALA A 298 10.77 28.46 -1.35
C ALA A 298 12.14 28.96 -0.90
N LEU A 299 12.25 29.52 0.31
CA LEU A 299 13.54 29.92 0.89
C LEU A 299 14.51 28.74 0.99
N GLY A 300 14.04 27.58 1.46
CA GLY A 300 14.85 26.35 1.53
C GLY A 300 15.39 25.90 0.17
N LEU A 301 14.59 25.98 -0.89
CA LEU A 301 15.02 25.69 -2.26
C LEU A 301 16.05 26.69 -2.78
N VAL A 302 15.90 27.98 -2.45
CA VAL A 302 16.90 29.02 -2.78
C VAL A 302 18.23 28.75 -2.07
N MET A 303 18.21 28.37 -0.78
CA MET A 303 19.43 28.02 -0.04
C MET A 303 20.16 26.83 -0.68
N LEU A 304 19.43 25.80 -1.12
CA LEU A 304 20.02 24.69 -1.88
C LEU A 304 20.55 25.17 -3.25
N ALA A 305 19.82 26.02 -3.97
CA ALA A 305 20.30 26.55 -5.24
C ALA A 305 21.64 27.29 -5.10
N VAL A 306 21.81 28.09 -4.05
CA VAL A 306 23.08 28.78 -3.73
C VAL A 306 24.19 27.76 -3.49
N LEU A 307 23.94 26.70 -2.72
CA LEU A 307 24.94 25.66 -2.45
C LEU A 307 25.41 24.96 -3.73
N TRP A 308 24.49 24.64 -4.64
CA TRP A 308 24.83 24.02 -5.94
C TRP A 308 25.52 25.00 -6.90
N ALA A 309 25.16 26.28 -6.88
CA ALA A 309 25.84 27.32 -7.64
C ALA A 309 27.29 27.53 -7.16
N LEU A 310 27.52 27.50 -5.84
CA LEU A 310 28.87 27.57 -5.26
C LEU A 310 29.71 26.37 -5.69
N ALA A 311 29.15 25.15 -5.65
CA ALA A 311 29.84 23.97 -6.15
C ALA A 311 30.17 24.08 -7.64
N ALA A 312 29.23 24.55 -8.48
CA ALA A 312 29.48 24.82 -9.90
C ALA A 312 30.66 25.79 -10.09
N GLY A 313 30.70 26.89 -9.31
CA GLY A 313 31.81 27.86 -9.34
C GLY A 313 33.15 27.27 -8.91
N VAL A 314 33.17 26.43 -7.87
CA VAL A 314 34.38 25.72 -7.43
C VAL A 314 34.86 24.74 -8.50
N ILE A 315 33.96 23.98 -9.11
CA ILE A 315 34.26 23.00 -10.16
C ILE A 315 34.80 23.70 -11.41
N TRP A 316 34.20 24.83 -11.82
CA TRP A 316 34.72 25.67 -12.92
C TRP A 316 36.11 26.24 -12.62
N ARG A 317 36.35 26.75 -11.41
CA ARG A 317 37.70 27.21 -11.01
C ARG A 317 38.73 26.09 -11.05
N MET A 318 38.32 24.86 -10.81
CA MET A 318 39.18 23.69 -10.87
C MET A 318 39.30 23.08 -12.29
N GLY A 319 38.70 23.68 -13.33
CA GLY A 319 38.82 23.25 -14.72
C GLY A 319 38.11 21.94 -15.06
N LEU A 320 37.04 21.58 -14.33
CA LEU A 320 36.30 20.34 -14.53
C LEU A 320 35.06 20.54 -15.44
N GLU A 321 34.77 19.56 -16.28
CA GLU A 321 33.65 19.58 -17.26
C GLU A 321 32.25 19.50 -16.60
N ASP A 322 32.14 18.98 -15.38
CA ASP A 322 30.87 18.72 -14.69
C ASP A 322 30.21 19.98 -14.07
N GLY A 323 30.84 21.15 -14.17
CA GLY A 323 30.32 22.39 -13.57
C GLY A 323 28.97 22.81 -14.13
N PHE A 324 28.72 22.50 -15.41
CA PHE A 324 27.46 22.82 -16.09
C PHE A 324 26.26 22.07 -15.53
N LEU A 325 26.42 20.79 -15.16
CA LEU A 325 25.35 19.99 -14.55
C LEU A 325 24.90 20.60 -13.21
N HIS A 326 25.84 21.03 -12.39
CA HIS A 326 25.57 21.64 -11.08
C HIS A 326 24.86 23.00 -11.23
N ALA A 327 25.21 23.78 -12.25
CA ALA A 327 24.52 25.04 -12.57
C ALA A 327 23.07 24.81 -13.04
N ILE A 328 22.80 23.77 -13.84
CA ILE A 328 21.42 23.40 -14.23
C ILE A 328 20.60 23.05 -12.99
N VAL A 329 21.14 22.24 -12.08
CA VAL A 329 20.44 21.85 -10.84
C VAL A 329 20.11 23.09 -10.00
N ALA A 330 21.04 24.04 -9.87
CA ALA A 330 20.77 25.30 -9.18
C ALA A 330 19.60 26.07 -9.84
N GLY A 331 19.55 26.15 -11.17
CA GLY A 331 18.46 26.79 -11.91
C GLY A 331 17.10 26.12 -11.70
N LEU A 332 17.06 24.78 -11.66
CA LEU A 332 15.84 24.02 -11.38
C LEU A 332 15.32 24.27 -9.96
N LEU A 333 16.21 24.38 -8.97
CA LEU A 333 15.84 24.67 -7.59
C LEU A 333 15.25 26.09 -7.44
N VAL A 334 15.82 27.09 -8.13
CA VAL A 334 15.26 28.46 -8.18
C VAL A 334 13.87 28.46 -8.84
N PHE A 335 13.69 27.71 -9.93
CA PHE A 335 12.39 27.58 -10.58
C PHE A 335 11.34 26.93 -9.66
N GLY A 336 11.73 25.87 -8.93
CA GLY A 336 10.88 25.25 -7.92
C GLY A 336 10.48 26.21 -6.80
N ALA A 337 11.38 27.09 -6.37
CA ALA A 337 11.06 28.14 -5.39
C ALA A 337 10.02 29.13 -5.93
N GLY A 338 10.15 29.56 -7.18
CA GLY A 338 9.17 30.45 -7.82
C GLY A 338 7.79 29.81 -8.00
N PHE A 339 7.75 28.49 -8.24
CA PHE A 339 6.51 27.72 -8.32
C PHE A 339 5.76 27.69 -6.98
N LEU A 340 6.47 27.48 -5.87
CA LEU A 340 5.85 27.44 -4.55
C LEU A 340 5.28 28.80 -4.11
N TYR A 341 5.76 29.91 -4.68
CA TYR A 341 5.33 31.25 -4.29
C TYR A 341 4.03 31.74 -4.98
N LEU A 342 3.49 31.02 -5.98
CA LEU A 342 2.33 31.46 -6.81
C LEU A 342 1.12 30.50 -6.65
N GLU A 343 0.04 30.91 -5.95
CA GLU A 343 -1.01 30.00 -5.41
C GLU A 343 -2.16 29.60 -6.37
N ASP A 344 -2.59 30.43 -7.32
CA ASP A 344 -3.90 30.25 -8.03
C ASP A 344 -3.84 29.57 -9.42
N LEU A 345 -2.68 29.13 -9.88
CA LEU A 345 -2.55 28.50 -11.20
C LEU A 345 -2.20 27.00 -11.10
N PRO A 346 -2.89 26.12 -11.86
CA PRO A 346 -2.49 24.73 -11.94
C PRO A 346 -1.07 24.63 -12.51
N TRP A 347 -0.20 23.94 -11.77
CA TRP A 347 1.22 23.84 -12.07
C TRP A 347 1.53 23.29 -13.46
N SER A 348 0.69 22.37 -13.95
CA SER A 348 0.83 21.81 -15.30
C SER A 348 0.60 22.87 -16.36
N LEU A 349 -0.31 23.80 -16.12
CA LEU A 349 -0.61 24.91 -17.01
C LEU A 349 0.56 25.91 -17.01
N LEU A 350 1.09 26.28 -15.84
CA LEU A 350 2.28 27.14 -15.73
C LEU A 350 3.50 26.53 -16.44
N ALA A 351 3.80 25.26 -16.18
CA ALA A 351 4.90 24.55 -16.80
C ALA A 351 4.71 24.44 -18.32
N LEU A 352 3.50 24.11 -18.77
CA LEU A 352 3.14 24.03 -20.19
C LEU A 352 3.33 25.37 -20.89
N TRP A 353 2.89 26.47 -20.29
CA TRP A 353 3.06 27.81 -20.84
C TRP A 353 4.52 28.27 -20.82
N ALA A 354 5.29 27.95 -19.77
CA ALA A 354 6.73 28.23 -19.73
C ALA A 354 7.48 27.49 -20.84
N ALA A 355 7.22 26.20 -21.04
CA ALA A 355 7.80 25.41 -22.12
C ALA A 355 7.37 25.91 -23.51
N THR A 356 6.10 26.32 -23.64
CA THR A 356 5.54 26.90 -24.87
C THR A 356 6.23 28.24 -25.21
N LEU A 357 6.43 29.11 -24.23
CA LEU A 357 7.12 30.39 -24.41
C LEU A 357 8.59 30.19 -24.80
N LEU A 358 9.30 29.28 -24.12
CA LEU A 358 10.67 28.89 -24.50
C LEU A 358 10.71 28.36 -25.94
N PHE A 359 9.71 27.59 -26.37
CA PHE A 359 9.65 27.05 -27.73
C PHE A 359 9.41 28.13 -28.77
N VAL A 360 8.51 29.08 -28.47
CA VAL A 360 8.27 30.23 -29.35
C VAL A 360 9.51 31.11 -29.44
N LEU A 361 10.25 31.30 -28.34
CA LEU A 361 11.47 32.12 -28.26
C LEU A 361 12.75 31.42 -28.76
N ALA A 362 12.75 30.10 -28.91
CA ALA A 362 13.93 29.31 -29.29
C ALA A 362 14.72 29.86 -30.51
N PRO A 363 14.09 30.36 -31.59
CA PRO A 363 14.84 30.94 -32.73
C PRO A 363 15.56 32.25 -32.39
N ARG A 364 15.05 33.03 -31.43
CA ARG A 364 15.71 34.27 -30.96
C ARG A 364 16.85 33.98 -30.00
N LEU A 365 16.85 32.80 -29.38
CA LEU A 365 17.89 32.33 -28.46
C LEU A 365 18.97 31.49 -29.17
N ALA A 366 18.92 31.41 -30.52
CA ALA A 366 19.86 30.65 -31.35
C ALA A 366 19.99 29.16 -30.97
N TRP A 367 18.90 28.53 -30.52
CA TRP A 367 18.90 27.11 -30.17
C TRP A 367 19.01 26.20 -31.39
N SER A 368 19.60 25.01 -31.19
CA SER A 368 19.73 24.01 -32.26
C SER A 368 18.39 23.34 -32.57
N ARG A 369 18.25 22.78 -33.78
CA ARG A 369 17.03 22.04 -34.19
C ARG A 369 16.71 20.86 -33.27
N ASP A 370 17.73 20.20 -32.74
CA ASP A 370 17.56 19.13 -31.74
C ASP A 370 17.04 19.67 -30.41
N GLY A 371 17.46 20.88 -30.02
CA GLY A 371 16.92 21.60 -28.88
C GLY A 371 15.44 21.94 -29.06
N GLU A 372 15.06 22.44 -30.24
CA GLU A 372 13.65 22.70 -30.58
C GLU A 372 12.80 21.42 -30.56
N LEU A 373 13.31 20.31 -31.08
CA LEU A 373 12.60 19.02 -31.07
C LEU A 373 12.39 18.48 -29.64
N ARG A 374 13.42 18.53 -28.80
CA ARG A 374 13.31 18.12 -27.38
C ARG A 374 12.30 18.99 -26.64
N LEU A 375 12.30 20.29 -26.91
CA LEU A 375 11.39 21.22 -26.28
C LEU A 375 9.94 21.03 -26.75
N ALA A 376 9.70 20.73 -28.03
CA ALA A 376 8.40 20.31 -28.52
C ALA A 376 7.91 19.01 -27.83
N GLY A 377 8.83 18.06 -27.56
CA GLY A 377 8.55 16.86 -26.78
C GLY A 377 8.17 17.17 -25.32
N ILE A 378 8.84 18.14 -24.69
CA ILE A 378 8.51 18.60 -23.34
C ILE A 378 7.13 19.26 -23.30
N VAL A 379 6.79 20.10 -24.29
CA VAL A 379 5.46 20.72 -24.41
C VAL A 379 4.37 19.64 -24.57
N LEU A 380 4.61 18.62 -25.40
CA LEU A 380 3.66 17.51 -25.59
C LEU A 380 3.44 16.74 -24.28
N LEU A 381 4.52 16.43 -23.56
CA LEU A 381 4.46 15.74 -22.28
C LEU A 381 3.66 16.54 -21.24
N LEU A 382 3.97 17.83 -21.09
CA LEU A 382 3.26 18.72 -20.16
C LEU A 382 1.79 18.93 -20.58
N GLY A 383 1.51 18.91 -21.88
CA GLY A 383 0.16 18.92 -22.43
C GLY A 383 -0.66 17.72 -22.02
N VAL A 384 -0.10 16.51 -22.15
CA VAL A 384 -0.75 15.27 -21.72
C VAL A 384 -1.01 15.28 -20.21
N ILE A 385 -0.05 15.75 -19.40
CA ILE A 385 -0.21 15.88 -17.95
C ILE A 385 -1.34 16.86 -17.61
N HIS A 386 -1.40 18.01 -18.29
CA HIS A 386 -2.49 18.98 -18.11
C HIS A 386 -3.86 18.40 -18.48
N ILE A 387 -3.96 17.69 -19.61
CA ILE A 387 -5.20 17.02 -20.05
C ILE A 387 -5.66 16.00 -18.99
N GLN A 388 -4.74 15.15 -18.52
CA GLN A 388 -5.02 14.15 -17.49
C GLN A 388 -5.53 14.81 -16.20
N GLN A 389 -4.88 15.87 -15.72
CA GLN A 389 -5.32 16.58 -14.52
C GLN A 389 -6.69 17.24 -14.70
N SER A 390 -6.94 17.78 -15.89
CA SER A 390 -8.20 18.43 -16.21
C SER A 390 -9.36 17.45 -16.31
N LEU A 391 -9.12 16.22 -16.78
CA LEU A 391 -10.09 15.11 -16.76
C LEU A 391 -10.41 14.64 -15.34
N LEU A 392 -9.45 14.73 -14.42
CA LEU A 392 -9.61 14.31 -13.02
C LEU A 392 -10.30 15.38 -12.15
N SER A 393 -10.45 16.60 -12.66
CA SER A 393 -11.09 17.72 -11.95
C SER A 393 -12.51 17.93 -12.48
N PRO A 394 -13.58 17.53 -11.75
CA PRO A 394 -14.94 17.68 -12.23
C PRO A 394 -15.27 19.18 -12.41
N PRO A 395 -15.88 19.59 -13.55
CA PRO A 395 -16.26 20.98 -13.76
C PRO A 395 -17.38 21.35 -12.80
N VAL A 396 -17.13 22.35 -11.94
CA VAL A 396 -18.11 22.93 -11.02
C VAL A 396 -18.65 24.22 -11.63
N GLY A 397 -19.98 24.39 -11.61
CA GLY A 397 -20.67 25.58 -12.14
C GLY A 397 -21.45 25.31 -13.44
N GLU A 398 -21.98 26.39 -14.01
CA GLU A 398 -22.79 26.36 -15.23
C GLU A 398 -22.02 25.78 -16.42
N PRO A 399 -22.65 24.91 -17.23
CA PRO A 399 -22.06 24.44 -18.48
C PRO A 399 -21.57 25.62 -19.32
N PHE A 400 -20.36 25.50 -19.87
CA PHE A 400 -19.69 26.53 -20.68
C PHE A 400 -19.27 27.84 -19.97
N ALA A 401 -19.53 28.02 -18.68
CA ALA A 401 -19.19 29.26 -17.94
C ALA A 401 -18.34 29.05 -16.67
N SER A 402 -17.63 27.92 -16.57
CA SER A 402 -16.80 27.59 -15.40
C SER A 402 -15.32 28.01 -15.53
N LEU A 403 -14.65 28.30 -14.41
CA LEU A 403 -13.20 28.53 -14.37
C LEU A 403 -12.41 27.33 -14.93
N ALA A 404 -12.91 26.11 -14.68
CA ALA A 404 -12.34 24.88 -15.22
C ALA A 404 -12.42 24.84 -16.76
N PHE A 405 -13.49 25.35 -17.35
CA PHE A 405 -13.63 25.48 -18.79
C PHE A 405 -12.61 26.48 -19.37
N VAL A 406 -12.39 27.62 -18.70
CA VAL A 406 -11.37 28.61 -19.10
C VAL A 406 -9.95 28.01 -19.03
N GLN A 407 -9.63 27.30 -17.96
CA GLN A 407 -8.31 26.65 -17.80
C GLN A 407 -8.07 25.58 -18.88
N ARG A 408 -9.09 24.79 -19.24
CA ARG A 408 -9.05 23.81 -20.34
C ARG A 408 -8.76 24.49 -21.68
N LEU A 409 -9.37 25.64 -21.94
CA LEU A 409 -9.13 26.42 -23.15
C LEU A 409 -7.71 27.00 -23.19
N LEU A 410 -7.16 27.44 -22.06
CA LEU A 410 -5.76 27.90 -21.98
C LEU A 410 -4.77 26.77 -22.28
N GLY A 411 -5.06 25.53 -21.85
CA GLY A 411 -4.27 24.35 -22.21
C GLY A 411 -4.33 24.03 -23.72
N VAL A 412 -5.54 24.10 -24.31
CA VAL A 412 -5.73 23.97 -25.76
C VAL A 412 -4.93 25.05 -26.51
N ALA A 413 -4.95 26.30 -26.03
CA ALA A 413 -4.24 27.41 -26.64
C ALA A 413 -2.71 27.22 -26.64
N ALA A 414 -2.11 26.76 -25.54
CA ALA A 414 -0.67 26.50 -25.46
C ALA A 414 -0.21 25.40 -26.44
N LEU A 415 -0.98 24.31 -26.53
CA LEU A 415 -0.70 23.20 -27.45
C LEU A 415 -0.91 23.62 -28.92
N ALA A 416 -1.97 24.37 -29.20
CA ALA A 416 -2.23 24.91 -30.53
C ALA A 416 -1.13 25.88 -30.96
N LEU A 417 -0.68 26.78 -30.08
CA LEU A 417 0.39 27.75 -30.38
C LEU A 417 1.70 27.04 -30.74
N THR A 418 2.10 26.05 -29.94
CA THR A 418 3.30 25.24 -30.18
C THR A 418 3.15 24.40 -31.45
N GLY A 419 1.99 23.77 -31.68
CA GLY A 419 1.72 22.98 -32.89
C GLY A 419 1.73 23.83 -34.16
N ILE A 420 1.15 25.02 -34.14
CA ILE A 420 1.17 25.96 -35.29
C ILE A 420 2.60 26.48 -35.53
N ALA A 421 3.32 26.89 -34.48
CA ALA A 421 4.70 27.35 -34.60
C ALA A 421 5.62 26.23 -35.10
N GLY A 422 5.46 25.00 -34.57
CA GLY A 422 6.21 23.81 -34.97
C GLY A 422 5.94 23.42 -36.43
N ARG A 423 4.69 23.47 -36.89
CA ARG A 423 4.33 23.24 -38.31
C ARG A 423 4.97 24.27 -39.23
N ARG A 424 4.90 25.56 -38.89
CA ARG A 424 5.55 26.63 -39.66
C ARG A 424 7.06 26.47 -39.73
N ARG A 425 7.67 25.94 -38.66
CA ARG A 425 9.12 25.69 -38.56
C ARG A 425 9.56 24.29 -39.01
N ARG A 426 8.63 23.44 -39.46
CA ARG A 426 8.86 22.03 -39.85
C ARG A 426 9.51 21.16 -38.76
N VAL A 427 9.17 21.38 -37.50
CA VAL A 427 9.56 20.50 -36.39
C VAL A 427 8.66 19.25 -36.40
N ALA A 428 9.25 18.05 -36.33
CA ALA A 428 8.54 16.78 -36.53
C ALA A 428 7.32 16.56 -35.60
N LEU A 429 7.36 17.10 -34.38
CA LEU A 429 6.26 17.00 -33.41
C LEU A 429 5.17 18.08 -33.58
N GLY A 430 5.33 19.02 -34.51
CA GLY A 430 4.39 20.13 -34.71
C GLY A 430 2.99 19.67 -35.13
N ASP A 431 2.90 18.68 -36.02
CA ASP A 431 1.62 18.12 -36.48
C ASP A 431 0.89 17.35 -35.35
N VAL A 432 1.64 16.58 -34.57
CA VAL A 432 1.12 15.81 -33.44
C VAL A 432 0.49 16.72 -32.39
N LEU A 433 1.21 17.79 -32.00
CA LEU A 433 0.72 18.79 -31.05
C LEU A 433 -0.56 19.49 -31.53
N ALA A 434 -0.68 19.77 -32.83
CA ALA A 434 -1.87 20.37 -33.41
C ALA A 434 -3.09 19.42 -33.40
N VAL A 435 -2.89 18.13 -33.68
CA VAL A 435 -3.95 17.10 -33.62
C VAL A 435 -4.42 16.90 -32.18
N VAL A 436 -3.49 16.79 -31.23
CA VAL A 436 -3.81 16.65 -29.80
C VAL A 436 -4.64 17.84 -29.30
N ALA A 437 -4.27 19.06 -29.68
CA ALA A 437 -5.05 20.26 -29.34
C ALA A 437 -6.49 20.20 -29.88
N GLY A 438 -6.69 19.73 -31.12
CA GLY A 438 -8.01 19.60 -31.74
C GLY A 438 -8.91 18.53 -31.10
N VAL A 439 -8.36 17.33 -30.87
CA VAL A 439 -9.10 16.22 -30.22
C VAL A 439 -9.51 16.60 -28.81
N TRP A 440 -8.58 17.21 -28.05
CA TRP A 440 -8.88 17.65 -26.69
C TRP A 440 -9.95 18.74 -26.67
N GLY A 441 -9.88 19.73 -27.58
CA GLY A 441 -10.91 20.76 -27.71
C GLY A 441 -12.31 20.20 -27.98
N GLY A 442 -12.44 19.18 -28.83
CA GLY A 442 -13.72 18.52 -29.11
C GLY A 442 -14.31 17.77 -27.91
N LEU A 443 -13.47 17.03 -27.17
CA LEU A 443 -13.90 16.31 -25.97
C LEU A 443 -14.41 17.25 -24.87
N VAL A 444 -13.76 18.41 -24.70
CA VAL A 444 -14.20 19.43 -23.73
C VAL A 444 -15.63 19.90 -24.02
N VAL A 445 -16.02 20.00 -25.29
CA VAL A 445 -17.38 20.41 -25.69
C VAL A 445 -18.41 19.28 -25.49
N ILE A 446 -18.09 18.05 -25.89
CA ILE A 446 -18.98 16.88 -25.75
C ILE A 446 -19.30 16.58 -24.28
N ALA A 447 -18.31 16.74 -23.40
CA ALA A 447 -18.48 16.53 -21.97
C ALA A 447 -19.52 17.49 -21.35
N GLU A 448 -19.68 18.70 -21.89
CA GLU A 448 -20.70 19.64 -21.42
C GLU A 448 -22.10 19.28 -21.93
N PHE A 449 -22.23 18.69 -23.12
CA PHE A 449 -23.52 18.20 -23.65
C PHE A 449 -24.07 16.99 -22.89
N ALA A 450 -23.21 16.13 -22.36
CA ALA A 450 -23.63 14.95 -21.59
C ALA A 450 -24.36 15.30 -20.27
N ARG A 451 -24.28 16.56 -19.83
CA ARG A 451 -24.88 17.06 -18.58
C ARG A 451 -26.40 17.34 -18.68
N LEU A 452 -27.13 16.75 -19.65
CA LEU A 452 -28.54 17.10 -20.02
C LEU A 452 -29.69 16.09 -19.64
N HIS A 453 -29.42 14.85 -19.15
CA HIS A 453 -30.29 13.83 -18.46
C HIS A 453 -31.74 13.42 -18.98
N ILE A 454 -31.95 12.20 -19.55
CA ILE A 454 -33.27 11.55 -19.91
C ILE A 454 -33.36 10.09 -19.34
N GLU A 455 -34.47 9.67 -18.70
CA GLU A 455 -34.49 8.54 -17.70
C GLU A 455 -34.81 7.07 -18.16
N THR A 456 -35.73 6.78 -19.11
CA THR A 456 -36.21 5.38 -19.38
C THR A 456 -35.83 4.78 -20.75
N LEU A 457 -35.14 5.56 -21.57
CA LEU A 457 -34.69 5.18 -22.90
C LEU A 457 -33.80 3.91 -22.96
N PRO A 458 -32.88 3.67 -22.00
CA PRO A 458 -31.94 2.54 -22.08
C PRO A 458 -32.62 1.16 -22.02
N GLN A 459 -33.64 1.01 -21.18
CA GLN A 459 -34.25 -0.30 -20.89
C GLN A 459 -35.16 -0.78 -22.03
N LEU A 460 -35.86 0.15 -22.69
CA LEU A 460 -36.71 -0.16 -23.85
C LEU A 460 -35.90 -0.64 -25.05
N ILE A 461 -34.76 0.01 -25.31
CA ILE A 461 -33.84 -0.37 -26.40
C ILE A 461 -33.33 -1.80 -26.19
N TYR A 462 -32.96 -2.16 -24.96
CA TYR A 462 -32.46 -3.50 -24.65
C TYR A 462 -33.54 -4.60 -24.76
N ALA A 463 -34.76 -4.34 -24.30
CA ALA A 463 -35.85 -5.31 -24.39
C ALA A 463 -36.24 -5.61 -25.85
N LEU A 464 -36.26 -4.59 -26.71
CA LEU A 464 -36.53 -4.74 -28.15
C LEU A 464 -35.45 -5.59 -28.83
N GLU A 465 -34.20 -5.42 -28.45
CA GLU A 465 -33.09 -6.21 -28.97
C GLU A 465 -33.21 -7.69 -28.60
N LEU A 466 -33.50 -8.02 -27.33
CA LEU A 466 -33.68 -9.42 -26.92
C LEU A 466 -34.86 -10.09 -27.65
N ALA A 467 -35.96 -9.36 -27.85
CA ALA A 467 -37.08 -9.85 -28.65
C ALA A 467 -36.69 -10.15 -30.10
N LEU A 468 -35.84 -9.30 -30.70
CA LEU A 468 -35.28 -9.52 -32.03
C LEU A 468 -34.41 -10.79 -32.09
N VAL A 469 -33.54 -11.01 -31.10
CA VAL A 469 -32.69 -12.22 -31.02
C VAL A 469 -33.55 -13.50 -30.97
N VAL A 470 -34.58 -13.52 -30.11
CA VAL A 470 -35.51 -14.66 -30.01
C VAL A 470 -36.34 -14.84 -31.29
N GLY A 471 -36.83 -13.74 -31.87
CA GLY A 471 -37.58 -13.77 -33.13
C GLY A 471 -36.75 -14.34 -34.29
N ILE A 472 -35.47 -13.96 -34.39
CA ILE A 472 -34.54 -14.52 -35.37
C ILE A 472 -34.34 -16.01 -35.11
N ALA A 473 -34.13 -16.42 -33.85
CA ALA A 473 -33.93 -17.83 -33.46
C ALA A 473 -35.07 -18.75 -33.92
N LEU A 474 -36.31 -18.26 -33.85
CA LEU A 474 -37.52 -19.00 -34.24
C LEU A 474 -37.83 -18.94 -35.74
N SER A 475 -37.24 -17.99 -36.46
CA SER A 475 -37.52 -17.74 -37.88
C SER A 475 -36.61 -18.57 -38.82
N PRO A 476 -37.04 -18.81 -40.06
CA PRO A 476 -36.17 -19.37 -41.09
C PRO A 476 -35.02 -18.43 -41.50
N LEU A 477 -35.07 -17.14 -41.09
CA LEU A 477 -34.04 -16.14 -41.38
C LEU A 477 -32.70 -16.46 -40.72
N CYS A 478 -32.70 -17.19 -39.59
CA CYS A 478 -31.49 -17.69 -38.92
C CYS A 478 -30.58 -18.53 -39.86
N LYS A 479 -31.17 -19.19 -40.87
CA LYS A 479 -30.41 -19.95 -41.89
C LYS A 479 -29.69 -19.06 -42.90
N ARG A 480 -30.19 -17.84 -43.11
CA ARG A 480 -29.74 -16.92 -44.17
C ARG A 480 -28.79 -15.83 -43.65
N LEU A 481 -28.83 -15.53 -42.35
CA LEU A 481 -27.95 -14.51 -41.77
C LEU A 481 -26.48 -14.96 -41.81
N ALA A 482 -25.60 -14.05 -42.23
CA ALA A 482 -24.16 -14.23 -42.15
C ALA A 482 -23.66 -14.18 -40.70
N VAL A 483 -22.54 -14.85 -40.44
CA VAL A 483 -21.92 -14.94 -39.11
C VAL A 483 -21.61 -13.55 -38.51
N GLU A 484 -21.25 -12.58 -39.34
CA GLU A 484 -20.94 -11.21 -38.93
C GLU A 484 -22.13 -10.50 -38.27
N TRP A 485 -23.33 -10.61 -38.85
CA TRP A 485 -24.55 -10.03 -38.29
C TRP A 485 -24.95 -10.70 -36.97
N MET A 486 -24.72 -12.01 -36.87
CA MET A 486 -24.98 -12.77 -35.65
C MET A 486 -24.00 -12.41 -34.53
N ALA A 487 -22.73 -12.18 -34.88
CA ALA A 487 -21.72 -11.68 -33.95
C ALA A 487 -22.05 -10.25 -33.47
N LEU A 488 -22.52 -9.38 -34.36
CA LEU A 488 -22.94 -8.03 -34.01
C LEU A 488 -24.08 -8.03 -32.99
N LEU A 489 -25.11 -8.86 -33.19
CA LEU A 489 -26.22 -9.00 -32.24
C LEU A 489 -25.75 -9.50 -30.86
N ALA A 490 -24.79 -10.42 -30.84
CA ALA A 490 -24.23 -10.91 -29.58
C ALA A 490 -23.42 -9.85 -28.82
N VAL A 491 -22.69 -8.99 -29.54
CA VAL A 491 -21.93 -7.87 -28.96
C VAL A 491 -22.86 -6.76 -28.49
N LEU A 492 -23.86 -6.41 -29.30
CA LEU A 492 -24.82 -5.37 -28.98
C LEU A 492 -25.54 -5.71 -27.67
N ALA A 493 -25.94 -6.98 -27.48
CA ALA A 493 -26.61 -7.44 -26.28
C ALA A 493 -25.75 -7.25 -25.00
N GLY A 494 -24.43 -7.30 -25.12
CA GLY A 494 -23.54 -6.99 -23.99
C GLY A 494 -23.51 -5.49 -23.65
N VAL A 495 -23.43 -4.63 -24.67
CA VAL A 495 -23.32 -3.17 -24.51
C VAL A 495 -24.62 -2.57 -23.99
N THR A 496 -25.74 -2.96 -24.58
CA THR A 496 -27.07 -2.48 -24.20
C THR A 496 -27.51 -3.04 -22.85
N ALA A 497 -27.09 -4.25 -22.47
CA ALA A 497 -27.28 -4.77 -21.11
C ALA A 497 -26.62 -3.89 -20.05
N PHE A 498 -25.38 -3.43 -20.31
CA PHE A 498 -24.65 -2.57 -19.37
C PHE A 498 -25.35 -1.21 -19.19
N TRP A 499 -25.81 -0.62 -20.30
CA TRP A 499 -26.54 0.64 -20.27
C TRP A 499 -27.91 0.51 -19.59
N SER A 500 -28.63 -0.57 -19.87
CA SER A 500 -29.97 -0.84 -19.34
C SER A 500 -29.96 -1.17 -17.85
N ALA A 501 -29.01 -2.00 -17.40
CA ALA A 501 -28.99 -2.52 -16.04
C ALA A 501 -28.58 -1.48 -14.98
N HIS A 502 -27.91 -0.38 -15.38
CA HIS A 502 -27.39 0.65 -14.44
C HIS A 502 -28.49 1.19 -13.52
N ASP A 503 -29.61 1.61 -14.11
CA ASP A 503 -30.75 2.23 -13.41
C ASP A 503 -32.04 1.41 -13.51
N ALA A 504 -31.97 0.14 -13.93
CA ALA A 504 -33.16 -0.68 -14.14
C ALA A 504 -34.00 -0.83 -12.84
N PRO A 505 -35.31 -0.52 -12.87
CA PRO A 505 -36.21 -0.79 -11.75
C PRO A 505 -36.21 -2.27 -11.36
N GLU A 506 -36.54 -2.56 -10.09
CA GLU A 506 -36.46 -3.93 -9.55
C GLU A 506 -37.22 -4.97 -10.38
N GLY A 507 -38.48 -4.68 -10.73
CA GLY A 507 -39.30 -5.57 -11.55
C GLY A 507 -38.71 -5.82 -12.94
N VAL A 508 -38.10 -4.80 -13.56
CA VAL A 508 -37.46 -4.91 -14.87
C VAL A 508 -36.21 -5.78 -14.80
N ALA A 509 -35.40 -5.63 -13.74
CA ALA A 509 -34.21 -6.43 -13.54
C ALA A 509 -34.51 -7.92 -13.35
N TRP A 510 -35.53 -8.26 -12.57
CA TRP A 510 -35.95 -9.65 -12.37
C TRP A 510 -36.50 -10.33 -13.62
N ILE A 511 -37.06 -9.55 -14.55
CA ILE A 511 -37.57 -10.07 -15.82
C ILE A 511 -36.43 -10.24 -16.83
N LEU A 512 -35.64 -9.19 -17.05
CA LEU A 512 -34.64 -9.17 -18.13
C LEU A 512 -33.38 -10.00 -17.82
N ALA A 513 -33.04 -10.20 -16.55
CA ALA A 513 -31.88 -11.01 -16.15
C ALA A 513 -31.99 -12.49 -16.59
N PRO A 514 -33.01 -13.27 -16.20
CA PRO A 514 -33.16 -14.65 -16.66
C PRO A 514 -33.46 -14.73 -18.16
N PHE A 515 -34.18 -13.74 -18.70
CA PHE A 515 -34.52 -13.70 -20.12
C PHE A 515 -33.28 -13.50 -21.01
N THR A 516 -32.28 -12.74 -20.54
CA THR A 516 -30.98 -12.56 -21.23
C THR A 516 -30.27 -13.91 -21.41
N LEU A 517 -30.13 -14.70 -20.32
CA LEU A 517 -29.49 -16.02 -20.40
C LEU A 517 -30.30 -16.98 -21.28
N LEU A 518 -31.63 -17.01 -21.09
CA LEU A 518 -32.52 -17.90 -21.84
C LEU A 518 -32.49 -17.60 -23.33
N ALA A 519 -32.60 -16.33 -23.74
CA ALA A 519 -32.61 -15.92 -25.14
C ALA A 519 -31.30 -16.28 -25.85
N LEU A 520 -30.15 -15.99 -25.23
CA LEU A 520 -28.84 -16.25 -25.83
C LEU A 520 -28.51 -17.75 -25.87
N PHE A 521 -28.85 -18.53 -24.83
CA PHE A 521 -28.66 -19.99 -24.87
C PHE A 521 -29.65 -20.68 -25.80
N PHE A 522 -30.89 -20.21 -25.89
CA PHE A 522 -31.86 -20.73 -26.84
C PHE A 522 -31.40 -20.50 -28.28
N MET A 523 -30.88 -19.30 -28.57
CA MET A 523 -30.26 -19.00 -29.87
C MET A 523 -29.08 -19.93 -30.16
N ALA A 524 -28.19 -20.16 -29.19
CA ALA A 524 -27.06 -21.08 -29.33
C ALA A 524 -27.51 -22.53 -29.63
N PHE A 525 -28.55 -23.01 -28.93
CA PHE A 525 -29.10 -24.35 -29.11
C PHE A 525 -29.76 -24.53 -30.49
N GLN A 526 -30.62 -23.58 -30.89
CA GLN A 526 -31.30 -23.64 -32.19
C GLN A 526 -30.31 -23.52 -33.35
N ALA A 527 -29.30 -22.64 -33.24
CA ALA A 527 -28.24 -22.55 -34.23
C ALA A 527 -27.45 -23.87 -34.35
N HIS A 528 -27.18 -24.56 -33.24
CA HIS A 528 -26.44 -25.83 -33.23
C HIS A 528 -27.20 -26.97 -33.92
N ARG A 529 -28.51 -27.09 -33.69
CA ARG A 529 -29.34 -28.15 -34.31
C ARG A 529 -29.40 -28.02 -35.84
N MET A 530 -29.26 -26.80 -36.34
CA MET A 530 -29.54 -26.45 -37.73
C MET A 530 -28.28 -26.27 -38.60
N ARG A 531 -27.09 -26.10 -38.00
CA ARG A 531 -25.82 -25.87 -38.69
C ARG A 531 -24.79 -26.95 -38.30
N ASP A 532 -23.79 -27.17 -39.15
CA ASP A 532 -22.73 -28.17 -38.92
C ASP A 532 -22.02 -27.90 -37.57
N GLN A 533 -21.46 -28.95 -36.95
CA GLN A 533 -20.67 -28.86 -35.71
C GLN A 533 -19.43 -27.95 -35.85
N ARG A 534 -19.12 -27.53 -37.08
CA ARG A 534 -18.05 -26.60 -37.45
C ARG A 534 -18.54 -25.16 -37.65
N ASP A 535 -19.78 -24.82 -37.31
CA ASP A 535 -20.22 -23.43 -37.34
C ASP A 535 -19.88 -22.71 -36.02
N ALA A 536 -19.36 -21.48 -36.12
CA ALA A 536 -18.97 -20.67 -34.98
C ALA A 536 -20.15 -20.02 -34.25
N VAL A 537 -21.31 -19.93 -34.91
CA VAL A 537 -22.49 -19.22 -34.40
C VAL A 537 -22.97 -19.73 -33.02
N PRO A 538 -23.15 -21.04 -32.77
CA PRO A 538 -23.57 -21.54 -31.46
C PRO A 538 -22.59 -21.15 -30.35
N ALA A 539 -21.29 -21.20 -30.67
CA ALA A 539 -20.23 -20.82 -29.75
C ALA A 539 -20.28 -19.32 -29.43
N ILE A 540 -20.50 -18.44 -30.41
CA ILE A 540 -20.58 -16.98 -30.21
C ILE A 540 -21.66 -16.61 -29.18
N PHE A 541 -22.88 -17.14 -29.32
CA PHE A 541 -23.98 -16.81 -28.41
C PHE A 541 -23.83 -17.43 -27.02
N ALA A 542 -23.36 -18.67 -26.92
CA ALA A 542 -23.08 -19.30 -25.63
C ALA A 542 -21.94 -18.60 -24.88
N LEU A 543 -20.98 -18.02 -25.61
CA LEU A 543 -19.94 -17.19 -25.03
C LEU A 543 -20.47 -15.80 -24.66
N ALA A 544 -21.35 -15.17 -25.43
CA ALA A 544 -21.91 -13.86 -25.09
C ALA A 544 -22.82 -13.88 -23.84
N ALA A 545 -23.45 -15.02 -23.53
CA ALA A 545 -24.43 -15.14 -22.43
C ALA A 545 -23.91 -14.71 -21.04
N PRO A 546 -22.74 -15.20 -20.53
CA PRO A 546 -22.19 -14.71 -19.27
C PRO A 546 -21.88 -13.20 -19.26
N LEU A 547 -21.49 -12.62 -20.40
CA LEU A 547 -21.14 -11.20 -20.51
C LEU A 547 -22.37 -10.31 -20.49
N ALA A 548 -23.41 -10.66 -21.26
CA ALA A 548 -24.68 -9.93 -21.26
C ALA A 548 -25.43 -10.10 -19.92
N PHE A 549 -25.25 -11.22 -19.22
CA PHE A 549 -25.86 -11.45 -17.91
C PHE A 549 -25.16 -10.70 -16.77
N ALA A 550 -23.85 -10.42 -16.88
CA ALA A 550 -23.09 -9.83 -15.78
C ALA A 550 -23.66 -8.50 -15.23
N PRO A 551 -24.08 -7.51 -16.05
CA PRO A 551 -24.70 -6.28 -15.56
C PRO A 551 -26.02 -6.54 -14.82
N TRP A 552 -26.80 -7.51 -15.28
CA TRP A 552 -28.06 -7.91 -14.65
C TRP A 552 -27.86 -8.64 -13.33
N ALA A 553 -26.90 -9.57 -13.28
CA ALA A 553 -26.52 -10.23 -12.04
C ALA A 553 -26.14 -9.18 -10.99
N TRP A 554 -25.31 -8.20 -11.38
CA TRP A 554 -24.89 -7.09 -10.52
C TRP A 554 -26.08 -6.28 -10.01
N ARG A 555 -27.01 -5.91 -10.89
CA ARG A 555 -28.23 -5.18 -10.52
C ARG A 555 -29.11 -5.98 -9.56
N LEU A 556 -29.30 -7.28 -9.80
CA LEU A 556 -30.05 -8.15 -8.90
C LEU A 556 -29.36 -8.29 -7.53
N GLY A 557 -28.04 -8.40 -7.49
CA GLY A 557 -27.28 -8.43 -6.24
C GLY A 557 -27.49 -7.18 -5.40
N TRP A 558 -27.58 -6.02 -6.04
CA TRP A 558 -27.92 -4.75 -5.38
C TRP A 558 -29.32 -4.79 -4.76
N LEU A 559 -30.31 -5.28 -5.50
CA LEU A 559 -31.73 -5.26 -5.12
C LEU A 559 -32.10 -6.29 -4.03
N THR A 560 -31.41 -7.43 -3.96
CA THR A 560 -31.89 -8.62 -3.24
C THR A 560 -31.13 -8.96 -1.97
N VAL A 561 -29.79 -8.88 -2.01
CA VAL A 561 -28.93 -9.37 -0.91
C VAL A 561 -28.35 -8.20 -0.11
N GLY A 562 -28.87 -6.99 -0.24
CA GLY A 562 -28.39 -5.83 0.52
C GLY A 562 -26.96 -5.44 0.16
N ASN A 563 -26.71 -5.24 -1.14
CA ASN A 563 -25.43 -4.74 -1.65
C ASN A 563 -24.21 -5.66 -1.40
N VAL A 564 -24.41 -6.98 -1.35
CA VAL A 564 -23.32 -7.96 -1.19
C VAL A 564 -22.76 -8.35 -2.57
N PRO A 565 -21.56 -7.87 -2.97
CA PRO A 565 -21.03 -8.05 -4.33
C PRO A 565 -20.63 -9.50 -4.66
N TYR A 566 -20.54 -10.38 -3.66
CA TYR A 566 -20.17 -11.78 -3.87
C TYR A 566 -21.26 -12.65 -4.49
N PHE A 567 -22.54 -12.31 -4.25
CA PHE A 567 -23.66 -12.99 -4.89
C PHE A 567 -23.62 -12.85 -6.42
N PRO A 568 -23.59 -11.62 -7.00
CA PRO A 568 -23.57 -11.46 -8.45
C PRO A 568 -22.32 -12.06 -9.09
N MET A 569 -21.15 -11.95 -8.44
CA MET A 569 -19.92 -12.60 -8.91
C MET A 569 -20.05 -14.12 -8.97
N THR A 570 -20.67 -14.73 -7.96
CA THR A 570 -20.91 -16.19 -7.94
C THR A 570 -21.84 -16.59 -9.09
N ALA A 571 -22.92 -15.82 -9.31
CA ALA A 571 -23.85 -16.07 -10.41
C ALA A 571 -23.17 -15.96 -11.79
N ILE A 572 -22.28 -14.97 -11.98
CA ILE A 572 -21.49 -14.81 -13.22
C ILE A 572 -20.57 -16.01 -13.42
N VAL A 573 -19.81 -16.43 -12.40
CA VAL A 573 -18.91 -17.59 -12.48
C VAL A 573 -19.68 -18.87 -12.81
N LEU A 574 -20.84 -19.08 -12.18
CA LEU A 574 -21.70 -20.23 -12.47
C LEU A 574 -22.27 -20.18 -13.89
N SER A 575 -22.63 -19.01 -14.41
CA SER A 575 -23.07 -18.87 -15.81
C SER A 575 -21.97 -19.24 -16.81
N ALA A 576 -20.72 -18.88 -16.52
CA ALA A 576 -19.55 -19.27 -17.31
C ALA A 576 -19.27 -20.78 -17.21
N ALA A 577 -19.44 -21.38 -16.02
CA ALA A 577 -19.36 -22.82 -15.82
C ALA A 577 -20.42 -23.56 -16.62
N MET A 578 -21.64 -23.03 -16.64
CA MET A 578 -22.76 -23.57 -17.41
C MET A 578 -22.49 -23.51 -18.91
N ALA A 579 -21.99 -22.37 -19.42
CA ALA A 579 -21.57 -22.25 -20.82
C ALA A 579 -20.48 -23.28 -21.17
N ALA A 580 -19.46 -23.44 -20.33
CA ALA A 580 -18.40 -24.43 -20.53
C ALA A 580 -18.93 -25.88 -20.52
N GLY A 581 -19.83 -26.21 -19.60
CA GLY A 581 -20.46 -27.53 -19.51
C GLY A 581 -21.32 -27.86 -20.73
N ILE A 582 -22.13 -26.91 -21.21
CA ILE A 582 -22.95 -27.05 -22.41
C ILE A 582 -22.08 -27.35 -23.64
N GLY A 583 -21.02 -26.56 -23.88
CA GLY A 583 -20.15 -26.83 -25.03
C GLY A 583 -19.34 -28.12 -24.91
N GLY A 584 -19.08 -28.60 -23.68
CA GLY A 584 -18.55 -29.94 -23.42
C GLY A 584 -19.54 -31.06 -23.81
N LEU A 585 -20.80 -30.94 -23.39
CA LEU A 585 -21.89 -31.87 -23.71
C LEU A 585 -22.11 -31.98 -25.23
N PHE A 586 -22.17 -30.85 -25.94
CA PHE A 586 -22.39 -30.80 -27.40
C PHE A 586 -21.10 -30.93 -28.23
N ARG A 587 -19.95 -31.18 -27.57
CA ARG A 587 -18.63 -31.44 -28.19
C ARG A 587 -18.24 -30.39 -29.25
N TRP A 588 -18.38 -29.11 -28.95
CA TRP A 588 -17.98 -28.04 -29.87
C TRP A 588 -16.44 -28.02 -30.04
N ARG A 589 -15.94 -28.54 -31.16
CA ARG A 589 -14.51 -28.82 -31.41
C ARG A 589 -13.80 -27.71 -32.20
N MET A 590 -14.25 -26.46 -32.07
CA MET A 590 -13.71 -25.34 -32.84
C MET A 590 -12.57 -24.60 -32.13
N ALA A 591 -11.66 -24.01 -32.90
CA ALA A 591 -10.56 -23.19 -32.39
C ALA A 591 -11.06 -21.96 -31.61
N LEU A 592 -12.16 -21.35 -32.06
CA LEU A 592 -12.84 -20.22 -31.40
C LEU A 592 -13.32 -20.58 -29.98
N TRP A 593 -13.97 -21.74 -29.83
CA TRP A 593 -14.43 -22.25 -28.52
C TRP A 593 -13.27 -22.47 -27.55
N GLY A 594 -12.22 -23.15 -28.01
CA GLY A 594 -11.02 -23.36 -27.21
C GLY A 594 -10.28 -22.06 -26.86
N GLY A 595 -10.37 -21.03 -27.71
CA GLY A 595 -9.84 -19.68 -27.46
C GLY A 595 -10.63 -18.93 -26.40
N ALA A 596 -11.96 -18.96 -26.46
CA ALA A 596 -12.80 -18.25 -25.51
C ALA A 596 -12.87 -18.93 -24.13
N LEU A 597 -12.92 -20.27 -24.07
CA LEU A 597 -12.75 -21.00 -22.81
C LEU A 597 -11.41 -20.69 -22.15
N TRP A 598 -10.36 -20.47 -22.94
CA TRP A 598 -9.06 -20.05 -22.42
C TRP A 598 -9.13 -18.65 -21.80
N ILE A 599 -9.86 -17.72 -22.42
CA ILE A 599 -10.09 -16.37 -21.87
C ILE A 599 -10.88 -16.46 -20.55
N TYR A 600 -11.99 -17.19 -20.53
CA TYR A 600 -12.80 -17.37 -19.31
C TYR A 600 -12.05 -18.06 -18.18
N PHE A 601 -11.23 -19.06 -18.50
CA PHE A 601 -10.34 -19.69 -17.53
C PHE A 601 -9.45 -18.65 -16.84
N TRP A 602 -8.82 -17.75 -17.61
CA TRP A 602 -7.99 -16.70 -17.03
C TRP A 602 -8.81 -15.64 -16.28
N CYS A 603 -9.98 -15.24 -16.76
CA CYS A 603 -10.84 -14.30 -16.05
C CYS A 603 -11.25 -14.83 -14.67
N VAL A 604 -11.72 -16.08 -14.60
CA VAL A 604 -12.10 -16.73 -13.33
C VAL A 604 -10.88 -16.94 -12.44
N GLY A 605 -9.76 -17.39 -13.01
CA GLY A 605 -8.52 -17.62 -12.27
C GLY A 605 -7.95 -16.34 -11.64
N LEU A 606 -7.94 -15.23 -12.40
CA LEU A 606 -7.48 -13.93 -11.91
C LEU A 606 -8.45 -13.31 -10.90
N LEU A 607 -9.76 -13.46 -11.09
CA LEU A 607 -10.76 -13.03 -10.12
C LEU A 607 -10.58 -13.75 -8.78
N ALA A 608 -10.54 -15.08 -8.81
CA ALA A 608 -10.36 -15.91 -7.61
C ALA A 608 -9.02 -15.60 -6.91
N MET A 609 -7.94 -15.47 -7.68
CA MET A 609 -6.63 -15.09 -7.15
C MET A 609 -6.65 -13.69 -6.53
N GLY A 610 -7.27 -12.72 -7.22
CA GLY A 610 -7.36 -11.34 -6.75
C GLY A 610 -8.11 -11.25 -5.42
N LEU A 611 -9.25 -11.92 -5.30
CA LEU A 611 -10.04 -11.90 -4.07
C LEU A 611 -9.34 -12.64 -2.92
N THR A 612 -8.76 -13.81 -3.18
CA THR A 612 -8.05 -14.61 -2.15
C THR A 612 -6.73 -13.98 -1.69
N ILE A 613 -6.21 -12.98 -2.39
CA ILE A 613 -5.02 -12.23 -2.00
C ILE A 613 -5.40 -10.86 -1.41
N PHE A 614 -6.27 -10.10 -2.08
CA PHE A 614 -6.47 -8.69 -1.76
C PHE A 614 -7.73 -8.42 -0.94
N HIS A 615 -8.73 -9.31 -0.96
CA HIS A 615 -10.03 -9.02 -0.34
C HIS A 615 -10.80 -10.27 0.08
N ILE A 616 -10.44 -10.76 1.27
CA ILE A 616 -10.93 -11.98 1.89
C ILE A 616 -12.00 -11.62 2.92
N GLU A 617 -13.26 -11.86 2.58
CA GLU A 617 -14.38 -11.67 3.51
C GLU A 617 -14.84 -12.98 4.14
N ARG A 618 -15.44 -12.88 5.34
CA ARG A 618 -16.14 -13.98 6.00
C ARG A 618 -17.62 -13.94 5.60
N GLY A 619 -18.14 -15.09 5.20
CA GLY A 619 -19.56 -15.24 4.87
C GLY A 619 -19.81 -16.40 3.91
N PRO A 620 -21.07 -16.82 3.76
CA PRO A 620 -21.42 -17.93 2.88
C PRO A 620 -21.14 -17.61 1.40
N TRP A 621 -21.41 -16.39 0.94
CA TRP A 621 -21.21 -15.99 -0.47
C TRP A 621 -19.74 -15.88 -0.91
N PRO A 622 -18.82 -15.26 -0.14
CA PRO A 622 -17.39 -15.32 -0.46
C PRO A 622 -16.83 -16.74 -0.55
N VAL A 623 -17.25 -17.63 0.37
CA VAL A 623 -16.83 -19.04 0.36
C VAL A 623 -17.45 -19.78 -0.83
N ALA A 624 -18.72 -19.55 -1.12
CA ALA A 624 -19.38 -20.11 -2.30
C ALA A 624 -18.69 -19.67 -3.61
N LEU A 625 -18.26 -18.41 -3.71
CA LEU A 625 -17.51 -17.91 -4.86
C LEU A 625 -16.16 -18.61 -5.02
N ASP A 626 -15.40 -18.77 -3.93
CA ASP A 626 -14.09 -19.45 -3.97
C ASP A 626 -14.25 -20.90 -4.45
N LEU A 627 -15.24 -21.62 -3.92
CA LEU A 627 -15.54 -23.00 -4.30
C LEU A 627 -16.06 -23.11 -5.74
N ALA A 628 -16.99 -22.23 -6.13
CA ALA A 628 -17.52 -22.17 -7.49
C ALA A 628 -16.41 -21.85 -8.51
N SER A 629 -15.47 -20.97 -8.16
CA SER A 629 -14.33 -20.62 -9.00
C SER A 629 -13.40 -21.82 -9.20
N ILE A 630 -13.02 -22.53 -8.14
CA ILE A 630 -12.20 -23.76 -8.27
C ILE A 630 -12.93 -24.81 -9.12
N ALA A 631 -14.21 -25.07 -8.83
CA ALA A 631 -15.00 -26.05 -9.58
C ALA A 631 -15.05 -25.71 -11.08
N THR A 632 -15.25 -24.42 -11.39
CA THR A 632 -15.27 -23.90 -12.77
C THR A 632 -13.92 -24.07 -13.45
N LEU A 633 -12.81 -23.73 -12.77
CA LEU A 633 -11.46 -23.90 -13.31
C LEU A 633 -11.12 -25.37 -13.59
N VAL A 634 -11.52 -26.29 -12.70
CA VAL A 634 -11.35 -27.74 -12.90
C VAL A 634 -12.16 -28.22 -14.10
N LEU A 635 -13.43 -27.81 -14.22
CA LEU A 635 -14.31 -28.16 -15.33
C LEU A 635 -13.77 -27.65 -16.69
N MET A 636 -13.32 -26.39 -16.73
CA MET A 636 -12.69 -25.81 -17.91
C MET A 636 -11.36 -26.50 -18.25
N THR A 637 -10.55 -26.85 -17.25
CA THR A 637 -9.31 -27.62 -17.45
C THR A 637 -9.58 -28.96 -18.12
N GLY A 638 -10.64 -29.68 -17.70
CA GLY A 638 -11.06 -30.94 -18.31
C GLY A 638 -11.51 -30.80 -19.77
N SER A 639 -12.02 -29.62 -20.13
CA SER A 639 -12.52 -29.29 -21.48
C SER A 639 -11.43 -28.82 -22.45
N LEU A 640 -10.25 -28.45 -21.93
CA LEU A 640 -9.09 -28.03 -22.74
C LEU A 640 -8.25 -29.24 -23.17
N THR A 641 -7.46 -29.09 -24.25
CA THR A 641 -6.59 -30.15 -24.78
C THR A 641 -5.14 -29.69 -24.93
N GLY A 642 -4.21 -30.66 -24.99
CA GLY A 642 -2.78 -30.41 -25.19
C GLY A 642 -2.13 -29.54 -24.12
N ARG A 643 -1.24 -28.63 -24.53
CA ARG A 643 -0.46 -27.76 -23.63
C ARG A 643 -1.34 -26.79 -22.81
N ARG A 644 -2.52 -26.41 -23.33
CA ARG A 644 -3.49 -25.57 -22.59
C ARG A 644 -4.02 -26.28 -21.35
N ARG A 645 -4.33 -27.58 -21.45
CA ARG A 645 -4.78 -28.40 -20.31
C ARG A 645 -3.72 -28.51 -19.22
N GLU A 646 -2.46 -28.77 -19.59
CA GLU A 646 -1.37 -28.86 -18.61
C GLU A 646 -1.15 -27.53 -17.86
N THR A 647 -1.21 -26.42 -18.60
CA THR A 647 -1.07 -25.08 -18.04
C THR A 647 -2.27 -24.74 -17.13
N ALA A 648 -3.50 -25.00 -17.58
CA ALA A 648 -4.71 -24.78 -16.79
C ALA A 648 -4.74 -25.63 -15.52
N GLY A 649 -4.30 -26.88 -15.57
CA GLY A 649 -4.19 -27.74 -14.38
C GLY A 649 -3.21 -27.18 -13.35
N THR A 650 -2.04 -26.70 -13.81
CA THR A 650 -1.05 -26.07 -12.93
C THR A 650 -1.61 -24.79 -12.29
N VAL A 651 -2.27 -23.92 -13.06
CA VAL A 651 -2.86 -22.67 -12.55
C VAL A 651 -4.01 -22.95 -11.58
N SER A 652 -4.87 -23.93 -11.86
CA SER A 652 -5.97 -24.32 -10.98
C SER A 652 -5.48 -24.78 -9.61
N LEU A 653 -4.36 -25.52 -9.57
CA LEU A 653 -3.72 -25.93 -8.32
C LEU A 653 -3.18 -24.74 -7.54
N ILE A 654 -2.51 -23.79 -8.22
CA ILE A 654 -2.01 -22.57 -7.58
C ILE A 654 -3.17 -21.76 -6.97
N VAL A 655 -4.26 -21.54 -7.71
CA VAL A 655 -5.47 -20.87 -7.19
C VAL A 655 -6.01 -21.62 -5.97
N GLY A 656 -6.03 -22.96 -6.02
CA GLY A 656 -6.40 -23.80 -4.88
C GLY A 656 -5.55 -23.54 -3.62
N VAL A 657 -4.23 -23.38 -3.76
CA VAL A 657 -3.33 -23.04 -2.63
C VAL A 657 -3.77 -21.71 -1.97
N PHE A 658 -4.07 -20.69 -2.77
CA PHE A 658 -4.49 -19.38 -2.24
C PHE A 658 -5.90 -19.40 -1.65
N VAL A 659 -6.81 -20.24 -2.17
CA VAL A 659 -8.11 -20.46 -1.52
C VAL A 659 -7.93 -21.12 -0.16
N VAL A 660 -7.09 -22.17 -0.03
CA VAL A 660 -6.82 -22.80 1.28
C VAL A 660 -6.19 -21.81 2.26
N GLN A 661 -5.27 -20.97 1.79
CA GLN A 661 -4.73 -19.86 2.58
C GLN A 661 -5.83 -18.91 3.06
N ALA A 662 -6.73 -18.48 2.16
CA ALA A 662 -7.83 -17.59 2.50
C ALA A 662 -8.76 -18.24 3.54
N MET A 663 -9.01 -19.55 3.45
CA MET A 663 -9.76 -20.30 4.46
C MET A 663 -9.05 -20.32 5.82
N LEU A 664 -7.73 -20.56 5.86
CA LEU A 664 -6.96 -20.47 7.11
C LEU A 664 -7.00 -19.07 7.71
N LEU A 665 -6.90 -18.03 6.88
CA LEU A 665 -6.95 -16.65 7.34
C LEU A 665 -8.36 -16.27 7.83
N ARG A 666 -9.42 -16.78 7.19
CA ARG A 666 -10.80 -16.64 7.71
C ARG A 666 -10.94 -17.28 9.09
N ALA A 667 -10.31 -18.44 9.31
CA ALA A 667 -10.41 -19.20 10.56
C ALA A 667 -9.58 -18.60 11.72
N LEU A 668 -8.35 -18.14 11.44
CA LEU A 668 -7.36 -17.80 12.47
C LEU A 668 -6.87 -16.34 12.41
N GLY A 669 -7.31 -15.58 11.41
CA GLY A 669 -7.00 -14.17 11.23
C GLY A 669 -7.86 -13.25 12.09
N PRO A 670 -7.52 -11.95 12.15
CA PRO A 670 -8.23 -10.95 12.94
C PRO A 670 -9.71 -10.78 12.50
N ALA A 671 -10.50 -10.04 13.29
CA ALA A 671 -11.87 -9.69 12.91
C ALA A 671 -11.90 -8.68 11.75
N GLY A 672 -12.94 -8.75 10.92
CA GLY A 672 -13.16 -7.83 9.79
C GLY A 672 -12.81 -8.42 8.42
N VAL A 673 -12.69 -7.53 7.43
CA VAL A 673 -12.27 -7.87 6.07
C VAL A 673 -10.75 -8.02 6.01
N LEU A 674 -10.29 -9.11 5.42
CA LEU A 674 -8.91 -9.56 5.49
C LEU A 674 -8.24 -9.43 4.11
N ASN A 675 -6.92 -9.36 4.10
CA ASN A 675 -6.11 -9.48 2.89
C ASN A 675 -4.79 -10.20 3.20
N VAL A 676 -3.95 -10.41 2.20
CA VAL A 676 -2.68 -11.13 2.33
C VAL A 676 -1.74 -10.52 3.38
N THR A 677 -1.81 -9.21 3.64
CA THR A 677 -0.97 -8.57 4.67
C THR A 677 -1.39 -8.95 6.10
N ASP A 678 -2.66 -9.32 6.29
CA ASP A 678 -3.18 -9.78 7.58
C ASP A 678 -2.65 -11.18 7.96
N LEU A 679 -1.95 -11.87 7.06
CA LEU A 679 -1.16 -13.05 7.38
C LEU A 679 -0.19 -12.81 8.55
N SER A 680 0.40 -11.61 8.62
CA SER A 680 1.33 -11.22 9.69
C SER A 680 0.65 -10.99 11.04
N ARG A 681 -0.66 -10.73 11.04
CA ARG A 681 -1.48 -10.42 12.23
C ARG A 681 -2.29 -11.63 12.72
N MET A 682 -2.21 -12.74 11.99
CA MET A 682 -2.83 -14.01 12.36
C MET A 682 -2.19 -14.55 13.63
N ALA A 683 -2.95 -15.31 14.43
CA ALA A 683 -2.45 -15.89 15.67
C ALA A 683 -1.24 -16.82 15.48
N MET A 684 -1.15 -17.49 14.31
CA MET A 684 -0.09 -18.43 13.95
C MET A 684 0.39 -18.18 12.52
N PRO A 685 1.18 -17.10 12.26
CA PRO A 685 1.53 -16.68 10.91
C PRO A 685 2.45 -17.69 10.19
N ALA A 686 3.30 -18.40 10.94
CA ALA A 686 4.20 -19.42 10.41
C ALA A 686 3.48 -20.70 9.94
N LEU A 687 2.23 -20.93 10.37
CA LEU A 687 1.40 -22.06 9.91
C LEU A 687 1.13 -21.97 8.40
N VAL A 688 0.89 -20.76 7.88
CA VAL A 688 0.67 -20.55 6.45
C VAL A 688 1.93 -20.81 5.65
N SER A 689 3.09 -20.42 6.18
CA SER A 689 4.38 -20.71 5.54
C SER A 689 4.66 -22.22 5.50
N LEU A 690 4.37 -22.94 6.58
CA LEU A 690 4.45 -24.39 6.62
C LEU A 690 3.47 -25.03 5.63
N MET A 691 2.23 -24.53 5.54
CA MET A 691 1.24 -24.98 4.56
C MET A 691 1.76 -24.81 3.12
N TRP A 692 2.32 -23.65 2.77
CA TRP A 692 2.94 -23.42 1.46
C TRP A 692 4.10 -24.37 1.20
N ALA A 693 4.95 -24.63 2.20
CA ALA A 693 6.05 -25.58 2.05
C ALA A 693 5.54 -27.01 1.78
N LEU A 694 4.55 -27.48 2.53
CA LEU A 694 3.95 -28.81 2.36
C LEU A 694 3.25 -28.96 1.00
N LEU A 695 2.43 -27.98 0.60
CA LEU A 695 1.75 -27.99 -0.70
C LEU A 695 2.75 -27.88 -1.85
N GLY A 696 3.77 -27.03 -1.74
CA GLY A 696 4.83 -26.89 -2.74
C GLY A 696 5.65 -28.17 -2.89
N GLY A 697 6.03 -28.80 -1.78
CA GLY A 697 6.69 -30.11 -1.77
C GLY A 697 5.82 -31.22 -2.38
N GLY A 698 4.53 -31.24 -2.04
CA GLY A 698 3.55 -32.15 -2.62
C GLY A 698 3.39 -31.96 -4.13
N MET A 699 3.34 -30.72 -4.60
CA MET A 699 3.32 -30.38 -6.04
C MET A 699 4.59 -30.88 -6.74
N CYS A 700 5.78 -30.65 -6.17
CA CYS A 700 7.03 -31.18 -6.73
C CYS A 700 7.03 -32.71 -6.80
N GLY A 701 6.62 -33.39 -5.74
CA GLY A 701 6.54 -34.85 -5.70
C GLY A 701 5.55 -35.42 -6.70
N TRP A 702 4.35 -34.82 -6.82
CA TRP A 702 3.37 -35.23 -7.81
C TRP A 702 3.83 -34.93 -9.23
N ALA A 703 4.46 -33.77 -9.46
CA ALA A 703 5.02 -33.38 -10.75
C ALA A 703 6.09 -34.35 -11.26
N THR A 704 6.92 -34.89 -10.37
CA THR A 704 7.90 -35.94 -10.72
C THR A 704 7.19 -37.22 -11.16
N ARG A 705 6.07 -37.61 -10.53
CA ARG A 705 5.29 -38.80 -10.93
C ARG A 705 4.61 -38.64 -12.29
N ILE A 706 4.07 -37.46 -12.59
CA ILE A 706 3.39 -37.19 -13.87
C ILE A 706 4.30 -36.56 -14.94
N VAL A 707 5.61 -36.45 -14.66
CA VAL A 707 6.64 -35.90 -15.56
C VAL A 707 6.31 -34.47 -16.05
N SER A 708 5.62 -33.65 -15.24
CA SER A 708 5.29 -32.26 -15.61
C SER A 708 6.30 -31.27 -15.06
N ARG A 709 7.06 -30.62 -15.94
CA ARG A 709 8.04 -29.59 -15.54
C ARG A 709 7.37 -28.29 -15.09
N ASN A 710 6.20 -27.97 -15.62
CA ASN A 710 5.46 -26.76 -15.25
C ASN A 710 4.95 -26.87 -13.82
N LEU A 711 4.38 -28.02 -13.44
CA LEU A 711 3.93 -28.27 -12.08
C LEU A 711 5.11 -28.31 -11.09
N TRP A 712 6.23 -28.93 -11.48
CA TRP A 712 7.42 -28.97 -10.63
C TRP A 712 7.96 -27.55 -10.36
N ARG A 713 8.05 -26.70 -11.39
CA ARG A 713 8.48 -25.29 -11.24
C ARG A 713 7.53 -24.50 -10.35
N ALA A 714 6.22 -24.71 -10.45
CA ALA A 714 5.24 -24.06 -9.61
C ALA A 714 5.40 -24.46 -8.12
N GLY A 715 5.58 -25.76 -7.85
CA GLY A 715 5.87 -26.25 -6.49
C GLY A 715 7.19 -25.71 -5.93
N ALA A 716 8.24 -25.67 -6.76
CA ALA A 716 9.52 -25.09 -6.40
C ALA A 716 9.43 -23.58 -6.09
N LEU A 717 8.67 -22.83 -6.88
CA LEU A 717 8.40 -21.41 -6.63
C LEU A 717 7.68 -21.21 -5.30
N LEU A 718 6.65 -22.02 -5.00
CA LEU A 718 5.90 -21.95 -3.75
C LEU A 718 6.79 -22.27 -2.53
N LEU A 719 7.72 -23.22 -2.66
CA LEU A 719 8.74 -23.48 -1.65
C LEU A 719 9.61 -22.23 -1.41
N VAL A 720 10.18 -21.63 -2.46
CA VAL A 720 10.97 -20.40 -2.34
C VAL A 720 10.17 -19.28 -1.66
N LEU A 721 8.92 -19.08 -2.06
CA LEU A 721 8.04 -18.07 -1.44
C LEU A 721 7.79 -18.36 0.04
N SER A 722 7.65 -19.63 0.43
CA SER A 722 7.55 -20.04 1.83
C SER A 722 8.82 -19.69 2.61
N ALA A 723 10.01 -20.00 2.09
CA ALA A 723 11.27 -19.67 2.75
C ALA A 723 11.47 -18.16 2.91
N ILE A 724 11.14 -17.39 1.87
CA ILE A 724 11.13 -15.92 1.93
C ILE A 724 10.16 -15.48 3.03
N LYS A 725 8.92 -15.98 3.04
CA LYS A 725 7.93 -15.57 4.05
C LYS A 725 8.42 -15.85 5.48
N LEU A 726 8.97 -17.05 5.72
CA LEU A 726 9.50 -17.46 7.03
C LEU A 726 10.61 -16.53 7.52
N ILE A 727 11.58 -16.22 6.66
CA ILE A 727 12.73 -15.39 7.03
C ILE A 727 12.32 -13.92 7.14
N LEU A 728 11.38 -13.47 6.31
CA LEU A 728 11.08 -12.04 6.21
C LEU A 728 9.98 -11.56 7.15
N PHE A 729 8.88 -12.29 7.19
CA PHE A 729 7.67 -11.83 7.87
C PHE A 729 7.49 -12.54 9.21
N ASP A 730 7.91 -13.79 9.31
CA ASP A 730 7.71 -14.61 10.51
C ASP A 730 8.91 -14.51 11.48
N PHE A 731 9.95 -13.74 11.16
CA PHE A 731 11.16 -13.56 11.98
C PHE A 731 10.90 -12.72 13.25
N GLY A 732 9.98 -11.75 13.18
CA GLY A 732 9.62 -10.90 14.33
C GLY A 732 8.92 -11.67 15.47
N SER A 733 8.39 -12.86 15.19
CA SER A 733 7.68 -13.70 16.15
C SER A 733 8.52 -14.89 16.66
N LEU A 734 9.84 -14.86 16.44
CA LEU A 734 10.82 -15.84 16.96
C LEU A 734 10.95 -15.84 18.50
N GLY A 735 10.22 -14.96 19.20
CA GLY A 735 10.01 -15.07 20.64
C GLY A 735 9.05 -16.19 21.04
N GLN A 736 8.33 -16.80 20.09
CA GLN A 736 7.34 -17.86 20.35
C GLN A 736 7.83 -19.21 19.83
N LEU A 737 7.69 -20.25 20.67
CA LEU A 737 8.14 -21.62 20.37
C LEU A 737 7.49 -22.19 19.09
N SER A 738 6.22 -21.90 18.84
CA SER A 738 5.47 -22.37 17.67
C SER A 738 6.10 -21.93 16.34
N ASN A 739 6.63 -20.71 16.26
CA ASN A 739 7.24 -20.17 15.04
C ASN A 739 8.64 -20.75 14.81
N ILE A 740 9.39 -20.99 15.90
CA ILE A 740 10.68 -21.69 15.83
C ILE A 740 10.47 -23.11 15.28
N ILE A 741 9.45 -23.84 15.77
CA ILE A 741 9.11 -25.19 15.27
C ILE A 741 8.71 -25.16 13.79
N ALA A 742 7.90 -24.18 13.36
CA ALA A 742 7.47 -24.08 11.97
C ALA A 742 8.64 -23.86 10.99
N ILE A 743 9.65 -23.05 11.38
CA ILE A 743 10.88 -22.85 10.59
C ILE A 743 11.69 -24.15 10.47
N LEU A 744 11.81 -24.90 11.57
CA LEU A 744 12.49 -26.20 11.58
C LEU A 744 11.78 -27.22 10.67
N LEU A 745 10.45 -27.35 10.80
CA LEU A 745 9.64 -28.25 9.97
C LEU A 745 9.71 -27.87 8.49
N ALA A 746 9.65 -26.59 8.15
CA ALA A 746 9.84 -26.14 6.77
C ALA A 746 11.24 -26.51 6.25
N GLY A 747 12.29 -26.31 7.05
CA GLY A 747 13.65 -26.75 6.72
C GLY A 747 13.73 -28.25 6.39
N LEU A 748 13.01 -29.10 7.13
CA LEU A 748 12.92 -30.53 6.86
C LEU A 748 12.18 -30.84 5.55
N VAL A 749 11.08 -30.13 5.24
CA VAL A 749 10.37 -30.28 3.96
C VAL A 749 11.28 -29.96 2.78
N PHE A 750 12.08 -28.89 2.88
CA PHE A 750 13.06 -28.52 1.86
C PHE A 750 14.11 -29.61 1.61
N LEU A 751 14.63 -30.22 2.67
CA LEU A 751 15.55 -31.36 2.57
C LEU A 751 14.88 -32.60 1.98
N ALA A 752 13.62 -32.87 2.33
CA ALA A 752 12.86 -33.98 1.77
C ALA A 752 12.63 -33.82 0.26
N VAL A 753 12.29 -32.63 -0.22
CA VAL A 753 12.14 -32.33 -1.66
C VAL A 753 13.46 -32.50 -2.40
N ALA A 754 14.58 -32.07 -1.79
CA ALA A 754 15.93 -32.24 -2.35
C ALA A 754 16.29 -33.71 -2.62
N TRP A 755 15.69 -34.65 -1.89
CA TRP A 755 15.93 -36.08 -2.02
C TRP A 755 14.84 -36.81 -2.84
N LEU A 756 13.56 -36.51 -2.61
CA LEU A 756 12.41 -37.26 -3.14
C LEU A 756 11.87 -36.76 -4.49
N ALA A 757 12.12 -35.51 -4.87
CA ALA A 757 11.45 -34.87 -6.00
C ALA A 757 12.44 -34.30 -7.03
N PRO A 758 13.22 -35.15 -7.72
CA PRO A 758 14.12 -34.70 -8.78
C PRO A 758 13.34 -34.03 -9.93
N ILE A 759 13.99 -33.07 -10.58
CA ILE A 759 13.43 -32.33 -11.72
C ILE A 759 13.17 -33.30 -12.88
N PRO A 760 11.95 -33.33 -13.46
CA PRO A 760 11.67 -34.19 -14.61
C PRO A 760 12.59 -33.89 -15.82
N PRO A 761 13.06 -34.93 -16.55
CA PRO A 761 13.98 -34.78 -17.68
C PRO A 761 13.37 -33.95 -18.83
N ARG A 762 14.23 -33.32 -19.64
CA ARG A 762 13.77 -32.60 -20.84
C ARG A 762 13.37 -33.63 -21.90
N THR A 763 12.18 -33.51 -22.48
CA THR A 763 11.85 -34.20 -23.72
C THR A 763 12.78 -33.71 -24.82
N SER A 764 13.78 -34.51 -25.18
CA SER A 764 14.58 -34.26 -26.37
C SER A 764 13.68 -34.46 -27.59
N LYS A 765 13.64 -33.47 -28.48
CA LYS A 765 13.18 -33.73 -29.84
C LYS A 765 14.20 -34.69 -30.44
N ILE A 766 13.78 -35.91 -30.74
CA ILE A 766 14.57 -36.85 -31.51
C ILE A 766 14.72 -36.24 -32.90
N SER A 767 15.87 -35.63 -33.17
CA SER A 767 16.35 -35.46 -34.54
C SER A 767 16.56 -36.86 -35.10
N ALA A 768 16.03 -37.14 -36.29
CA ALA A 768 16.16 -38.44 -36.94
C ALA A 768 17.64 -38.89 -36.97
N PRO A 769 17.93 -40.19 -36.80
CA PRO A 769 19.30 -40.70 -36.80
C PRO A 769 19.91 -40.53 -38.19
N GLU A 770 21.04 -39.82 -38.26
CA GLU A 770 21.98 -39.97 -39.37
C GLU A 770 22.45 -41.43 -39.39
N MET A 771 22.15 -42.11 -40.50
CA MET A 771 22.80 -43.38 -40.84
C MET A 771 24.29 -43.12 -41.05
N HIS A 772 25.08 -43.29 -40.01
CA HIS A 772 26.49 -43.59 -40.19
C HIS A 772 26.68 -45.10 -40.22
N ALA A 773 27.05 -45.57 -41.41
CA ALA A 773 27.47 -46.94 -41.66
C ALA A 773 28.68 -47.30 -40.77
N THR A 774 28.63 -48.56 -40.36
CA THR A 774 29.62 -49.36 -39.63
C THR A 774 31.07 -49.18 -40.07
N SER A 775 31.99 -49.08 -39.10
CA SER A 775 33.18 -49.93 -39.08
C SER A 775 33.63 -50.22 -37.65
N GLU A 776 34.06 -51.45 -37.47
CA GLU A 776 34.26 -52.21 -36.23
C GLU A 776 35.40 -51.75 -35.31
N SER A 777 35.20 -52.10 -34.04
CA SER A 777 36.14 -52.72 -33.07
C SER A 777 37.62 -52.33 -33.01
N GLY A 778 38.11 -52.16 -31.78
CA GLY A 778 39.37 -52.80 -31.41
C GLY A 778 40.34 -51.99 -30.55
N ALA A 779 40.25 -52.22 -29.23
CA ALA A 779 41.37 -52.44 -28.32
C ALA A 779 42.46 -51.36 -28.07
N ALA A 780 42.56 -51.03 -26.78
CA ALA A 780 43.77 -51.04 -25.94
C ALA A 780 44.92 -50.04 -26.19
N GLY A 781 45.31 -49.38 -25.09
CA GLY A 781 46.71 -49.48 -24.64
C GLY A 781 47.65 -48.32 -24.96
N ALA A 782 48.01 -47.61 -23.87
CA ALA A 782 49.39 -47.25 -23.53
C ALA A 782 50.19 -46.23 -24.37
N SER A 783 50.40 -45.09 -23.70
CA SER A 783 51.71 -44.47 -23.45
C SER A 783 52.36 -43.54 -24.49
N ARG A 784 53.11 -42.59 -23.91
CA ARG A 784 54.12 -41.66 -24.46
C ARG A 784 53.53 -40.41 -25.11
N SER A 785 53.65 -39.22 -24.51
CA SER A 785 54.86 -38.47 -24.09
C SER A 785 55.73 -38.00 -25.25
N ALA A 786 56.18 -36.76 -25.07
CA ALA A 786 57.15 -35.98 -25.84
C ALA A 786 56.59 -35.28 -27.09
N MET A 787 56.44 -33.95 -27.13
CA MET A 787 57.42 -32.85 -26.92
C MET A 787 58.08 -32.43 -28.22
N GLN A 788 58.30 -31.10 -28.31
CA GLN A 788 59.08 -30.35 -29.28
C GLN A 788 58.42 -30.14 -30.65
N SER A 789 58.52 -28.99 -31.32
CA SER A 789 59.08 -27.66 -31.03
C SER A 789 59.00 -26.88 -32.35
N GLY A 790 58.87 -25.56 -32.32
CA GLY A 790 59.20 -24.76 -33.51
C GLY A 790 58.42 -23.48 -33.66
N GLN A 791 58.93 -22.41 -33.04
CA GLN A 791 58.82 -21.01 -33.50
C GLN A 791 59.41 -20.85 -34.94
N PRO A 792 59.22 -19.73 -35.68
CA PRO A 792 59.13 -18.32 -35.21
C PRO A 792 58.06 -17.42 -35.95
N VAL A 793 57.56 -16.34 -35.32
CA VAL A 793 57.80 -14.88 -35.61
C VAL A 793 57.20 -14.45 -36.99
N ASP A 794 56.27 -13.49 -37.14
CA ASP A 794 56.35 -12.07 -36.76
C ASP A 794 55.00 -11.30 -36.85
N SER A 795 54.95 -10.19 -36.09
CA SER A 795 54.26 -8.90 -36.27
C SER A 795 52.76 -8.72 -36.60
N ASP A 796 52.10 -8.09 -35.63
CA ASP A 796 51.31 -6.83 -35.71
C ASP A 796 49.83 -6.77 -36.12
N ALA A 797 49.17 -5.90 -35.35
CA ALA A 797 47.75 -5.69 -35.21
C ALA A 797 47.18 -4.63 -36.16
N SER A 798 45.90 -4.87 -36.51
CA SER A 798 44.75 -3.95 -36.46
C SER A 798 44.67 -2.67 -37.32
N SER A 799 43.41 -2.42 -37.72
CA SER A 799 42.82 -1.18 -38.26
C SER A 799 43.15 -0.89 -39.73
N VAL A 800 42.31 -0.30 -40.59
CA VAL A 800 41.37 0.83 -40.45
C VAL A 800 40.39 0.83 -41.66
N SER A 801 39.24 1.49 -41.51
CA SER A 801 38.65 2.47 -42.48
C SER A 801 38.11 2.02 -43.83
N THR A 802 36.90 2.50 -44.17
CA THR A 802 36.58 3.44 -45.28
C THR A 802 35.07 3.38 -45.57
N ALA A 803 34.39 4.25 -46.32
CA ALA A 803 34.42 5.68 -46.66
C ALA A 803 33.25 5.85 -47.66
N ALA A 804 32.75 7.07 -47.82
CA ALA A 804 31.63 7.42 -48.68
C ALA A 804 31.97 7.41 -50.19
N SER A 805 30.95 7.27 -51.07
CA SER A 805 30.57 8.26 -52.11
C SER A 805 29.55 7.75 -53.16
N ARG A 806 28.63 8.67 -53.56
CA ARG A 806 28.06 8.98 -54.92
C ARG A 806 27.42 7.85 -55.77
N ALA A 807 26.40 8.03 -56.64
CA ALA A 807 25.54 9.12 -57.10
C ALA A 807 24.46 8.54 -58.08
N ALA A 808 23.39 9.32 -58.35
CA ALA A 808 22.56 9.41 -59.59
C ALA A 808 21.72 8.17 -60.04
N ALA A 809 20.61 8.24 -60.77
CA ALA A 809 19.60 9.24 -61.18
C ALA A 809 18.50 8.51 -61.99
N ASP A 810 17.29 9.10 -62.08
CA ASP A 810 16.28 9.05 -63.18
C ASP A 810 15.66 7.70 -63.62
N ALA A 811 14.46 7.55 -64.22
CA ALA A 811 13.20 8.30 -64.40
C ALA A 811 12.21 7.32 -65.11
N ALA A 812 10.92 7.28 -64.71
CA ALA A 812 9.73 7.55 -65.53
C ALA A 812 9.14 6.45 -66.47
N MET A 813 7.80 6.55 -66.59
CA MET A 813 6.90 6.20 -67.71
C MET A 813 6.05 4.91 -67.67
N ALA A 814 4.73 5.11 -67.75
CA ALA A 814 3.61 4.18 -67.95
C ALA A 814 3.27 4.03 -69.47
N PRO A 815 2.06 3.64 -69.98
CA PRO A 815 0.90 2.87 -69.46
C PRO A 815 0.31 1.84 -70.51
N ASP A 816 -0.97 1.43 -70.33
CA ASP A 816 -1.98 0.95 -71.33
C ASP A 816 -1.97 -0.53 -71.80
N VAL A 817 -3.07 -1.25 -72.15
CA VAL A 817 -4.54 -1.06 -72.27
C VAL A 817 -5.21 -2.46 -72.51
N ALA A 818 -6.51 -2.61 -72.15
CA ALA A 818 -7.63 -3.50 -72.61
C ALA A 818 -7.37 -4.90 -73.26
N GLY A 819 -8.23 -5.93 -73.22
CA GLY A 819 -9.63 -6.15 -72.87
C GLY A 819 -10.17 -7.40 -73.62
N SER A 820 -11.35 -7.92 -73.22
CA SER A 820 -12.28 -8.90 -73.87
C SER A 820 -12.12 -10.45 -73.73
N ALA A 821 -12.96 -11.02 -72.85
CA ALA A 821 -14.04 -12.03 -73.02
C ALA A 821 -13.86 -13.47 -73.61
N GLU A 822 -14.04 -14.49 -72.72
CA GLU A 822 -14.78 -15.80 -72.71
C GLU A 822 -15.30 -16.52 -74.01
N PRO A 823 -15.70 -17.85 -74.04
CA PRO A 823 -15.77 -18.93 -73.00
C PRO A 823 -15.33 -20.40 -73.42
N ASP A 824 -15.32 -21.28 -72.41
CA ASP A 824 -15.58 -22.76 -72.33
C ASP A 824 -14.67 -23.91 -72.84
N ALA A 825 -14.45 -24.84 -71.88
CA ALA A 825 -14.10 -26.28 -71.88
C ALA A 825 -12.72 -26.84 -72.36
N THR A 826 -11.96 -27.30 -71.35
CA THR A 826 -11.02 -28.45 -71.29
C THR A 826 -9.66 -28.38 -72.01
N ALA A 827 -8.59 -28.08 -71.25
CA ALA A 827 -7.20 -28.40 -71.60
C ALA A 827 -6.33 -28.64 -70.34
N PRO A 828 -5.62 -29.78 -70.24
CA PRO A 828 -4.57 -30.02 -69.25
C PRO A 828 -3.16 -29.97 -69.86
N ALA A 829 -2.14 -29.77 -69.01
CA ALA A 829 -0.68 -29.74 -69.30
C ALA A 829 -0.17 -28.41 -69.90
N THR A 830 1.02 -27.88 -69.56
CA THR A 830 2.33 -28.56 -69.58
C THR A 830 3.44 -27.86 -68.78
N ALA A 831 4.37 -28.69 -68.29
CA ALA A 831 5.83 -28.48 -68.26
C ALA A 831 6.47 -27.55 -67.20
N ARG A 832 6.92 -28.24 -66.13
CA ARG A 832 8.03 -27.89 -65.23
C ARG A 832 9.37 -27.70 -65.96
N ARG A 833 10.13 -26.66 -65.60
CA ARG A 833 11.57 -26.74 -65.25
C ARG A 833 11.99 -25.52 -64.39
N ARG A 834 12.89 -25.80 -63.44
CA ARG A 834 13.24 -25.08 -62.20
C ARG A 834 14.12 -23.84 -62.40
N ARG A 835 14.01 -22.83 -61.52
CA ARG A 835 15.18 -22.24 -60.82
C ARG A 835 14.81 -21.40 -59.56
N TYR A 836 15.24 -21.91 -58.40
CA TYR A 836 15.78 -21.20 -57.23
C TYR A 836 14.88 -20.22 -56.44
N GLU A 837 14.11 -20.75 -55.49
CA GLU A 837 13.77 -20.03 -54.25
C GLU A 837 14.79 -20.44 -53.17
N PRO A 838 15.37 -19.50 -52.40
CA PRO A 838 16.28 -19.84 -51.32
C PRO A 838 15.50 -20.54 -50.20
N GLU A 839 15.84 -21.80 -49.95
CA GLU A 839 15.43 -22.49 -48.72
C GLU A 839 15.96 -21.68 -47.53
N ILE A 840 15.04 -21.02 -46.82
CA ILE A 840 15.34 -20.47 -45.50
C ILE A 840 15.66 -21.68 -44.61
N PRO A 841 16.91 -21.84 -44.13
CA PRO A 841 17.26 -23.00 -43.33
C PRO A 841 16.41 -23.00 -42.05
N ALA A 842 15.93 -24.18 -41.64
CA ALA A 842 14.91 -24.35 -40.60
C ALA A 842 15.23 -23.71 -39.22
N HIS A 843 16.44 -23.19 -39.02
CA HIS A 843 16.82 -22.42 -37.83
C HIS A 843 16.43 -20.92 -37.89
N TRP A 844 16.01 -20.38 -39.04
CA TRP A 844 15.52 -19.00 -39.19
C TRP A 844 14.00 -18.85 -39.05
N LEU A 845 13.25 -19.96 -39.04
CA LEU A 845 11.89 -19.97 -38.50
C LEU A 845 11.99 -19.96 -36.99
N VAL A 846 12.17 -18.77 -36.41
CA VAL A 846 11.84 -18.53 -35.01
C VAL A 846 10.34 -18.78 -34.89
N LYS A 847 9.96 -20.02 -34.60
CA LYS A 847 8.73 -20.32 -33.87
C LYS A 847 8.88 -19.52 -32.61
N GLU A 848 8.27 -18.33 -32.55
CA GLU A 848 8.15 -17.58 -31.31
C GLU A 848 7.58 -18.57 -30.30
N GLU A 849 8.41 -19.03 -29.37
CA GLU A 849 7.88 -19.62 -28.16
C GLU A 849 6.96 -18.54 -27.59
N PRO A 850 5.64 -18.78 -27.43
CA PRO A 850 4.80 -17.80 -26.78
C PRO A 850 5.35 -17.66 -25.36
N SER A 851 6.09 -16.59 -25.13
CA SER A 851 6.77 -16.33 -23.87
C SER A 851 5.70 -16.38 -22.77
N LEU A 852 5.87 -17.25 -21.78
CA LEU A 852 5.05 -17.26 -20.56
C LEU A 852 5.03 -15.88 -19.88
N VAL A 853 6.05 -15.05 -20.17
CA VAL A 853 6.26 -13.70 -19.67
C VAL A 853 5.13 -12.74 -20.09
N LYS A 854 4.71 -12.74 -21.35
CA LYS A 854 3.66 -11.81 -21.84
C LYS A 854 2.29 -12.01 -21.17
N PRO A 855 1.69 -13.23 -21.13
CA PRO A 855 0.42 -13.44 -20.42
C PRO A 855 0.57 -13.31 -18.91
N LEU A 856 1.75 -13.59 -18.33
CA LEU A 856 2.00 -13.37 -16.90
C LEU A 856 2.12 -11.88 -16.56
N LEU A 857 2.74 -11.06 -17.40
CA LEU A 857 2.79 -9.60 -17.25
C LEU A 857 1.42 -8.96 -17.49
N ILE A 858 0.65 -9.46 -18.46
CA ILE A 858 -0.73 -9.02 -18.69
C ILE A 858 -1.62 -9.45 -17.52
N GLY A 859 -1.43 -10.65 -16.98
CA GLY A 859 -2.13 -11.14 -15.78
C GLY A 859 -1.77 -10.35 -14.52
N LEU A 860 -0.49 -10.01 -14.34
CA LEU A 860 -0.03 -9.14 -13.25
C LEU A 860 -0.51 -7.70 -13.41
N GLY A 861 -0.54 -7.18 -14.65
CA GLY A 861 -1.09 -5.87 -14.98
C GLY A 861 -2.60 -5.80 -14.75
N ALA A 862 -3.33 -6.85 -15.14
CA ALA A 862 -4.76 -6.99 -14.88
C ALA A 862 -5.05 -7.16 -13.38
N LEU A 863 -4.25 -7.94 -12.65
CA LEU A 863 -4.31 -8.03 -11.18
C LEU A 863 -4.00 -6.69 -10.52
N GLY A 864 -3.05 -5.92 -11.06
CA GLY A 864 -2.73 -4.57 -10.59
C GLY A 864 -3.86 -3.57 -10.85
N ILE A 865 -4.50 -3.64 -12.02
CA ILE A 865 -5.68 -2.81 -12.37
C ILE A 865 -6.89 -3.22 -11.54
N LEU A 866 -7.10 -4.52 -11.30
CA LEU A 866 -8.16 -5.02 -10.41
C LEU A 866 -7.89 -4.66 -8.96
N ALA A 867 -6.65 -4.72 -8.48
CA ALA A 867 -6.28 -4.30 -7.13
C ALA A 867 -6.40 -2.78 -6.96
N TRP A 868 -6.01 -2.00 -7.96
CA TRP A 868 -6.17 -0.54 -7.99
C TRP A 868 -7.65 -0.16 -8.04
N GLY A 869 -8.40 -0.73 -8.99
CA GLY A 869 -9.85 -0.54 -9.14
C GLY A 869 -10.63 -0.98 -7.90
N TRP A 870 -10.26 -2.11 -7.28
CA TRP A 870 -10.87 -2.59 -6.03
C TRP A 870 -10.50 -1.72 -4.83
N SER A 871 -9.25 -1.25 -4.72
CA SER A 871 -8.86 -0.31 -3.66
C SER A 871 -9.62 1.01 -3.75
N HIS A 872 -9.94 1.45 -4.97
CA HIS A 872 -10.73 2.65 -5.22
C HIS A 872 -12.24 2.41 -5.05
N TYR A 873 -12.73 1.21 -5.37
CA TYR A 873 -14.13 0.79 -5.15
C TYR A 873 -14.45 0.47 -3.68
N ARG A 874 -13.46 0.01 -2.89
CA ARG A 874 -13.60 -0.40 -1.48
C ARG A 874 -14.15 0.73 -0.59
N ASP A 875 -13.82 1.99 -0.89
CA ASP A 875 -14.32 3.12 -0.10
C ASP A 875 -15.80 3.44 -0.39
N THR A 876 -16.36 2.89 -1.46
CA THR A 876 -17.75 3.13 -1.89
C THR A 876 -18.74 2.01 -1.51
N TRP A 877 -18.29 0.85 -1.02
CA TRP A 877 -19.12 -0.38 -0.92
C TRP A 877 -19.02 -1.17 0.41
N HIS A 878 -19.26 -0.52 1.55
CA HIS A 878 -19.57 -1.27 2.78
C HIS A 878 -21.08 -1.21 3.08
N PRO A 879 -21.86 -2.27 2.83
CA PRO A 879 -23.19 -2.45 3.41
C PRO A 879 -23.05 -2.88 4.88
N LYS A 880 -23.92 -2.35 5.75
CA LYS A 880 -24.13 -2.87 7.11
C LYS A 880 -25.03 -4.12 7.05
N PRO A 881 -24.89 -5.07 8.00
CA PRO A 881 -25.78 -6.24 8.08
C PRO A 881 -27.22 -5.80 8.41
N VAL A 882 -28.18 -6.29 7.62
CA VAL A 882 -29.62 -6.09 7.83
C VAL A 882 -30.09 -7.11 8.86
N HIS A 883 -30.56 -6.65 10.01
CA HIS A 883 -31.33 -7.49 10.93
C HIS A 883 -32.69 -7.82 10.30
N ALA A 884 -33.09 -9.10 10.38
CA ALA A 884 -34.32 -9.62 9.82
C ALA A 884 -35.54 -8.79 10.27
N VAL A 885 -36.35 -8.38 9.29
CA VAL A 885 -37.64 -7.72 9.48
C VAL A 885 -38.60 -8.74 10.10
N VAL A 886 -38.94 -8.55 11.38
CA VAL A 886 -40.12 -9.17 11.99
C VAL A 886 -41.33 -8.41 11.46
N ALA A 887 -42.29 -9.13 10.87
CA ALA A 887 -43.52 -8.55 10.37
C ALA A 887 -44.29 -7.82 11.49
N ALA A 888 -44.69 -6.59 11.22
CA ALA A 888 -45.53 -5.80 12.12
C ALA A 888 -46.94 -6.43 12.24
N PRO A 889 -47.57 -6.40 13.43
CA PRO A 889 -48.98 -6.76 13.56
C PRO A 889 -49.88 -5.68 12.91
N PRO A 890 -51.10 -6.03 12.49
CA PRO A 890 -51.99 -5.10 11.81
C PRO A 890 -52.45 -3.98 12.74
N ILE A 891 -52.52 -2.77 12.19
CA ILE A 891 -52.98 -1.55 12.85
C ILE A 891 -54.49 -1.68 13.12
N ALA A 892 -54.88 -1.60 14.40
CA ALA A 892 -56.27 -1.37 14.78
C ALA A 892 -56.62 0.11 14.53
N GLU A 893 -57.78 0.35 13.92
CA GLU A 893 -58.34 1.68 13.67
C GLU A 893 -58.50 2.48 14.98
N ALA A 894 -57.99 3.71 14.96
CA ALA A 894 -58.15 4.67 16.03
C ALA A 894 -59.58 5.24 16.02
N THR A 895 -60.44 4.80 16.94
CA THR A 895 -61.59 5.58 17.38
C THR A 895 -61.10 6.66 18.33
N GLY A 896 -61.33 7.91 17.95
CA GLY A 896 -60.89 9.08 18.71
C GLY A 896 -61.54 9.16 20.07
N GLU A 897 -60.72 9.37 21.10
CA GLU A 897 -61.18 9.92 22.37
C GLU A 897 -60.07 10.82 22.95
N GLU A 898 -60.50 11.98 23.42
CA GLU A 898 -59.69 13.11 23.89
C GLU A 898 -58.99 12.75 25.22
N PRO A 899 -57.71 13.11 25.42
CA PRO A 899 -56.97 12.65 26.59
C PRO A 899 -57.35 13.42 27.86
N ALA A 900 -57.79 12.70 28.89
CA ALA A 900 -57.96 13.17 30.26
C ALA A 900 -56.61 13.61 30.90
N PRO A 901 -56.61 14.51 31.91
CA PRO A 901 -55.40 15.11 32.45
C PRO A 901 -54.56 14.11 33.27
N ILE A 902 -53.25 14.22 33.10
CA ILE A 902 -52.20 13.37 33.70
C ILE A 902 -52.19 13.51 35.23
N PRO A 903 -52.22 12.40 36.01
CA PRO A 903 -51.99 12.46 37.45
C PRO A 903 -50.50 12.64 37.77
N ALA A 904 -50.22 13.43 38.82
CA ALA A 904 -48.88 13.80 39.27
C ALA A 904 -47.97 12.57 39.55
N PRO A 905 -46.65 12.68 39.30
CA PRO A 905 -45.72 11.57 39.49
C PRO A 905 -45.53 11.23 40.97
N ALA A 906 -45.58 9.93 41.28
CA ALA A 906 -45.23 9.39 42.59
C ALA A 906 -43.73 9.58 42.88
N PRO A 907 -43.33 9.79 44.15
CA PRO A 907 -41.95 10.03 44.52
C PRO A 907 -41.08 8.77 44.32
N VAL A 908 -40.00 8.94 43.56
CA VAL A 908 -38.91 7.96 43.41
C VAL A 908 -38.19 7.81 44.77
N PRO A 909 -37.87 6.58 45.22
CA PRO A 909 -37.17 6.39 46.49
C PRO A 909 -35.77 7.02 46.47
N PRO A 910 -35.25 7.51 47.61
CA PRO A 910 -33.99 8.24 47.65
C PRO A 910 -32.82 7.30 47.28
N ARG A 911 -32.07 7.69 46.24
CA ARG A 911 -30.73 7.15 45.99
C ARG A 911 -29.89 7.39 47.23
N VAL A 912 -29.13 6.39 47.64
CA VAL A 912 -28.16 6.49 48.74
C VAL A 912 -27.09 7.50 48.34
N GLU A 913 -27.30 8.75 48.72
CA GLU A 913 -26.38 9.87 48.57
C GLU A 913 -25.48 9.96 49.79
N THR A 914 -24.24 9.53 49.64
CA THR A 914 -23.13 10.38 50.08
C THR A 914 -22.05 10.32 49.00
N PRO A 915 -22.04 11.27 48.04
CA PRO A 915 -20.91 11.43 47.13
C PRO A 915 -19.63 11.67 47.94
N PRO A 916 -18.45 11.29 47.42
CA PRO A 916 -17.17 11.55 48.11
C PRO A 916 -17.04 13.04 48.44
N ARG A 917 -16.40 13.36 49.58
CA ARG A 917 -16.27 14.74 50.07
C ARG A 917 -15.46 15.59 49.10
N VAL A 918 -16.14 16.31 48.21
CA VAL A 918 -15.52 17.21 47.24
C VAL A 918 -15.05 18.49 47.95
N VAL A 919 -13.77 18.82 47.79
CA VAL A 919 -13.14 20.03 48.31
C VAL A 919 -12.89 20.97 47.13
N ASN A 920 -13.61 22.09 47.07
CA ASN A 920 -13.56 23.04 45.97
C ASN A 920 -12.46 24.12 46.11
N ASP A 921 -11.57 24.00 47.11
CA ASP A 921 -10.49 24.95 47.36
C ASP A 921 -9.16 24.20 47.49
N CYS A 922 -8.16 24.62 46.70
CA CYS A 922 -6.85 23.95 46.60
C CYS A 922 -6.13 23.90 47.95
N SER A 923 -6.16 25.01 48.70
CA SER A 923 -5.47 25.12 49.98
C SER A 923 -6.10 24.21 51.03
N ARG A 924 -7.44 24.19 51.09
CA ARG A 924 -8.19 23.32 52.00
C ARG A 924 -8.02 21.84 51.68
N PHE A 925 -7.82 21.46 50.42
CA PHE A 925 -7.57 20.07 50.07
C PHE A 925 -6.24 19.59 50.65
N ILE A 926 -5.19 20.41 50.55
CA ILE A 926 -3.86 20.10 51.10
C ILE A 926 -3.93 19.92 52.62
N ASP A 927 -4.71 20.74 53.33
CA ASP A 927 -4.90 20.65 54.78
C ASP A 927 -5.51 19.30 55.24
N HIS A 928 -6.20 18.58 54.35
CA HIS A 928 -6.78 17.27 54.63
C HIS A 928 -5.82 16.10 54.36
N LEU A 929 -4.67 16.35 53.72
CA LEU A 929 -3.68 15.32 53.41
C LEU A 929 -2.72 15.11 54.59
N PRO A 930 -2.27 13.88 54.87
CA PRO A 930 -1.27 13.63 55.90
C PRO A 930 0.09 14.24 55.52
N ALA A 931 0.99 14.44 56.49
CA ALA A 931 2.34 14.95 56.21
C ALA A 931 3.16 13.96 55.36
N ASP A 932 2.96 12.65 55.56
CA ASP A 932 3.68 11.56 54.88
C ASP A 932 2.73 10.72 54.01
N TYR A 933 2.96 10.75 52.69
CA TYR A 933 2.24 9.96 51.68
C TYR A 933 3.04 9.81 50.38
N ALA A 934 2.76 8.74 49.65
CA ALA A 934 3.19 8.52 48.28
C ALA A 934 2.25 9.24 47.30
N LEU A 935 2.81 10.10 46.45
CA LEU A 935 2.05 10.82 45.41
C LEU A 935 2.25 10.12 44.08
N VAL A 936 1.19 9.62 43.47
CA VAL A 936 1.24 8.97 42.15
C VAL A 936 0.24 9.62 41.21
N ALA A 937 0.62 9.79 39.95
CA ALA A 937 -0.18 10.49 38.95
C ALA A 937 -0.38 9.62 37.71
N GLY A 938 -1.54 9.70 37.07
CA GLY A 938 -1.76 8.97 35.83
C GLY A 938 -3.01 9.38 35.09
N GLY A 939 -3.11 8.93 33.85
CA GLY A 939 -4.13 9.41 32.94
C GLY A 939 -3.74 9.23 31.49
N GLU A 940 -4.60 9.70 30.60
CA GLU A 940 -4.35 9.78 29.16
C GLU A 940 -5.39 10.71 28.53
N TYR A 941 -5.25 11.05 27.25
CA TYR A 941 -6.20 11.91 26.54
C TYR A 941 -7.65 11.40 26.65
N ALA A 942 -7.85 10.07 26.57
CA ALA A 942 -9.15 9.42 26.64
C ALA A 942 -9.06 8.01 27.24
N GLY A 943 -10.11 7.59 27.97
CA GLY A 943 -10.28 6.22 28.47
C GLY A 943 -11.02 5.31 27.49
N ARG A 944 -11.52 4.16 27.98
CA ARG A 944 -12.39 3.28 27.17
C ARG A 944 -13.76 3.94 26.96
N LYS A 945 -14.35 3.85 25.78
CA LYS A 945 -15.70 4.40 25.53
C LYS A 945 -16.78 3.69 26.35
N LEU A 946 -17.72 4.46 26.92
CA LEU A 946 -18.80 3.94 27.78
C LEU A 946 -20.18 3.91 27.11
N GLY A 947 -20.38 4.53 25.95
CA GLY A 947 -21.65 4.52 25.23
C GLY A 947 -22.73 5.51 25.73
N PHE A 948 -22.40 6.38 26.68
CA PHE A 948 -23.32 7.41 27.21
C PHE A 948 -22.57 8.72 27.55
N GLN A 949 -23.31 9.79 27.89
CA GLN A 949 -22.73 11.06 28.35
C GLN A 949 -22.85 11.22 29.86
N ILE A 950 -21.89 11.95 30.43
CA ILE A 950 -21.92 12.45 31.80
C ILE A 950 -22.00 13.99 31.86
N ASP A 951 -21.76 14.67 30.74
CA ASP A 951 -21.86 16.12 30.59
C ASP A 951 -22.51 16.53 29.26
N GLN A 952 -22.58 17.85 29.00
CA GLN A 952 -23.17 18.45 27.79
C GLN A 952 -22.10 18.89 26.77
N SER A 953 -20.88 18.34 26.86
CA SER A 953 -19.77 18.71 25.96
C SER A 953 -20.03 18.32 24.50
N GLY A 954 -20.92 17.35 24.26
CA GLY A 954 -21.07 16.69 22.96
C GLY A 954 -20.07 15.54 22.78
N HIS A 955 -19.12 15.35 23.70
CA HIS A 955 -18.21 14.21 23.72
C HIS A 955 -18.85 12.99 24.40
N GLU A 956 -18.41 11.79 24.02
CA GLU A 956 -18.82 10.54 24.65
C GLU A 956 -18.02 10.30 25.93
N ALA A 957 -18.67 9.86 27.02
CA ALA A 957 -17.96 9.57 28.26
C ALA A 957 -17.02 8.38 28.08
N THR A 958 -15.85 8.50 28.72
CA THR A 958 -14.82 7.47 28.74
C THR A 958 -14.62 6.94 30.15
N GLY A 959 -14.14 5.71 30.29
CA GLY A 959 -13.94 5.03 31.56
C GLY A 959 -12.48 4.69 31.78
N PHE A 960 -12.03 4.86 33.02
CA PHE A 960 -10.74 4.38 33.48
C PHE A 960 -10.91 3.37 34.61
N ASP A 961 -10.33 2.18 34.49
CA ASP A 961 -10.12 1.28 35.61
C ASP A 961 -8.76 1.58 36.23
N VAL A 962 -8.78 2.13 37.44
CA VAL A 962 -7.61 2.50 38.22
C VAL A 962 -7.38 1.44 39.28
N SER A 963 -6.23 0.76 39.23
CA SER A 963 -5.80 -0.18 40.26
C SER A 963 -4.59 0.39 41.02
N VAL A 964 -4.68 0.39 42.35
CA VAL A 964 -3.63 0.91 43.24
C VAL A 964 -3.15 -0.20 44.16
N ASN A 965 -1.98 -0.75 43.87
CA ASN A 965 -1.36 -1.86 44.58
C ASN A 965 -0.08 -1.42 45.28
N MET A 966 -0.21 -0.69 46.38
CA MET A 966 0.90 -0.18 47.20
C MET A 966 0.69 -0.55 48.67
N PRO A 967 0.73 -1.86 49.01
CA PRO A 967 0.34 -2.36 50.32
C PRO A 967 1.17 -1.70 51.44
N GLY A 968 0.49 -1.22 52.49
CA GLY A 968 1.12 -0.56 53.64
C GLY A 968 1.45 0.93 53.43
N GLN A 969 1.17 1.50 52.26
CA GLN A 969 1.42 2.92 51.98
C GLN A 969 0.15 3.77 52.01
N LYS A 970 0.33 5.03 52.44
CA LYS A 970 -0.65 6.12 52.30
C LYS A 970 -0.45 6.76 50.94
N VAL A 971 -1.48 6.78 50.09
CA VAL A 971 -1.37 7.20 48.69
C VAL A 971 -2.29 8.39 48.41
N VAL A 972 -1.78 9.39 47.69
CA VAL A 972 -2.57 10.45 47.06
C VAL A 972 -2.51 10.27 45.55
N LEU A 973 -3.68 10.22 44.91
CA LEU A 973 -3.81 9.97 43.48
C LEU A 973 -4.02 11.29 42.73
N VAL A 974 -3.30 11.48 41.63
CA VAL A 974 -3.62 12.52 40.63
C VAL A 974 -4.09 11.86 39.35
N LEU A 975 -5.30 12.16 38.90
CA LEU A 975 -5.90 11.57 37.71
C LEU A 975 -6.26 12.67 36.70
N GLY A 976 -5.90 12.48 35.42
CA GLY A 976 -6.19 13.50 34.42
C GLY A 976 -6.44 13.04 33.00
N ALA A 977 -7.53 13.52 32.40
CA ALA A 977 -7.93 13.24 31.02
C ALA A 977 -8.50 14.46 30.29
N TYR A 978 -8.42 14.46 28.95
CA TYR A 978 -9.03 15.51 28.14
C TYR A 978 -10.53 15.28 28.00
N GLU A 979 -10.92 14.08 27.54
CA GLU A 979 -12.31 13.66 27.33
C GLU A 979 -13.13 13.64 28.65
N PRO A 980 -14.48 13.67 28.59
CA PRO A 980 -15.30 13.42 29.77
C PRO A 980 -15.01 12.01 30.28
N SER A 981 -14.67 11.87 31.57
CA SER A 981 -14.16 10.60 32.09
C SER A 981 -14.72 10.20 33.45
N VAL A 982 -14.97 8.91 33.60
CA VAL A 982 -15.31 8.26 34.87
C VAL A 982 -14.14 7.39 35.33
N TRP A 983 -13.67 7.63 36.55
CA TRP A 983 -12.53 6.93 37.14
C TRP A 983 -13.03 5.91 38.17
N LYS A 984 -12.89 4.62 37.85
CA LYS A 984 -13.22 3.49 38.73
C LYS A 984 -12.00 3.03 39.50
N ILE A 985 -11.94 3.38 40.77
CA ILE A 985 -10.78 3.13 41.61
C ILE A 985 -10.95 1.82 42.39
N SER A 986 -9.91 1.00 42.38
CA SER A 986 -9.78 -0.24 43.13
C SER A 986 -8.40 -0.27 43.77
N ARG A 987 -8.28 -0.78 44.99
CA ARG A 987 -7.02 -0.79 45.73
C ARG A 987 -6.74 -2.13 46.39
N ASP A 988 -5.49 -2.42 46.69
CA ASP A 988 -5.17 -3.50 47.62
C ASP A 988 -5.70 -3.16 49.02
N ALA A 989 -6.17 -4.18 49.76
CA ALA A 989 -6.79 -4.00 51.07
C ALA A 989 -5.88 -3.27 52.08
N ARG A 990 -4.55 -3.40 51.95
CA ARG A 990 -3.55 -2.74 52.81
C ARG A 990 -3.09 -1.39 52.30
N THR A 991 -3.50 -0.96 51.10
CA THR A 991 -3.22 0.38 50.57
C THR A 991 -4.23 1.37 51.13
N GLN A 992 -3.81 2.54 51.62
CA GLN A 992 -4.71 3.58 52.13
C GLN A 992 -4.74 4.78 51.17
N ILE A 993 -5.87 5.02 50.49
CA ILE A 993 -6.04 6.22 49.64
C ILE A 993 -6.43 7.39 50.55
N MET A 994 -5.55 8.38 50.66
CA MET A 994 -5.70 9.53 51.56
C MET A 994 -6.32 10.75 50.89
N GLY A 995 -6.32 10.80 49.56
CA GLY A 995 -6.94 11.86 48.78
C GLY A 995 -6.81 11.63 47.28
N VAL A 996 -7.75 12.19 46.51
CA VAL A 996 -7.74 12.11 45.05
C VAL A 996 -7.88 13.50 44.45
N PHE A 997 -6.92 13.89 43.63
CA PHE A 997 -6.98 15.08 42.79
C PHE A 997 -7.28 14.69 41.36
N VAL A 998 -8.45 15.07 40.86
CA VAL A 998 -8.85 14.85 39.46
C VAL A 998 -8.84 16.17 38.72
N THR A 999 -8.27 16.15 37.52
CA THR A 999 -8.16 17.31 36.65
C THR A 999 -8.42 16.93 35.19
N GLY A 1000 -8.74 17.90 34.35
CA GLY A 1000 -9.05 17.61 32.95
C GLY A 1000 -9.69 18.77 32.22
N TYR A 1001 -9.96 18.58 30.93
CA TYR A 1001 -10.66 19.60 30.15
C TYR A 1001 -12.18 19.50 30.35
N TYR A 1002 -12.75 18.31 30.15
CA TYR A 1002 -14.18 18.05 30.36
C TYR A 1002 -14.48 17.47 31.75
N ARG A 1003 -15.76 17.17 32.01
CA ARG A 1003 -16.22 16.67 33.31
C ARG A 1003 -15.52 15.37 33.72
N GLN A 1004 -15.14 15.30 35.00
CA GLN A 1004 -14.45 14.16 35.58
C GLN A 1004 -15.25 13.63 36.79
N ASP A 1005 -15.69 12.37 36.74
CA ASP A 1005 -16.46 11.71 37.80
C ASP A 1005 -15.68 10.52 38.40
N LEU A 1006 -15.92 10.19 39.68
CA LEU A 1006 -15.21 9.14 40.41
C LEU A 1006 -16.18 8.10 40.97
N ILE A 1007 -15.79 6.83 40.90
CA ILE A 1007 -16.50 5.70 41.53
C ILE A 1007 -15.49 4.74 42.18
N GLY A 1008 -15.90 3.99 43.20
CA GLY A 1008 -15.01 3.03 43.87
C GLY A 1008 -14.27 3.53 45.13
N LEU A 1009 -14.50 4.79 45.54
CA LEU A 1009 -13.85 5.42 46.70
C LEU A 1009 -14.70 5.43 47.97
N ASP A 1010 -14.06 5.44 49.15
CA ASP A 1010 -14.73 5.69 50.44
C ASP A 1010 -15.22 7.15 50.52
N ALA A 1011 -16.42 7.36 51.06
CA ALA A 1011 -17.07 8.67 51.15
C ALA A 1011 -16.27 9.69 52.00
N ARG A 1012 -15.44 9.20 52.92
CA ARG A 1012 -14.55 10.03 53.77
C ARG A 1012 -13.28 10.48 53.06
N THR A 1013 -12.95 9.92 51.91
CA THR A 1013 -11.74 10.31 51.15
C THR A 1013 -11.96 11.70 50.56
N PRO A 1014 -11.09 12.69 50.86
CA PRO A 1014 -11.20 14.01 50.25
C PRO A 1014 -10.91 13.92 48.75
N VAL A 1015 -11.73 14.60 47.95
CA VAL A 1015 -11.58 14.68 46.49
C VAL A 1015 -11.46 16.13 46.08
N LEU A 1016 -10.39 16.48 45.37
CA LEU A 1016 -10.28 17.76 44.65
C LEU A 1016 -10.65 17.52 43.19
N ASN A 1017 -11.72 18.12 42.70
CA ASN A 1017 -12.09 18.08 41.29
C ASN A 1017 -11.86 19.46 40.67
N SER A 1018 -10.86 19.57 39.79
CA SER A 1018 -10.52 20.81 39.11
C SER A 1018 -10.35 20.58 37.61
N SER A 1019 -11.48 20.55 36.91
CA SER A 1019 -11.54 20.51 35.44
C SER A 1019 -11.90 21.88 34.85
N HIS A 1020 -11.55 22.10 33.58
CA HIS A 1020 -11.90 23.34 32.87
C HIS A 1020 -13.42 23.52 32.75
N ALA A 1021 -14.14 22.47 32.36
CA ALA A 1021 -15.59 22.52 32.19
C ALA A 1021 -16.35 22.87 33.49
N GLU A 1022 -15.88 22.40 34.63
CA GLU A 1022 -16.46 22.68 35.95
C GLU A 1022 -15.91 23.98 36.58
N LYS A 1023 -15.09 24.75 35.85
CA LYS A 1023 -14.43 25.98 36.31
C LYS A 1023 -13.70 25.79 37.66
N GLY A 1024 -12.93 24.70 37.75
CA GLY A 1024 -12.19 24.34 38.96
C GLY A 1024 -11.25 25.44 39.46
N SER A 1025 -11.18 25.61 40.78
CA SER A 1025 -10.42 26.67 41.45
C SER A 1025 -8.90 26.56 41.27
N CYS A 1026 -8.39 25.39 40.90
CA CYS A 1026 -6.96 25.09 40.87
C CYS A 1026 -6.36 25.12 39.47
N GLY A 1027 -7.12 25.58 38.46
CA GLY A 1027 -6.77 25.41 37.05
C GLY A 1027 -6.98 23.96 36.59
N TYR A 1028 -6.48 23.62 35.42
CA TYR A 1028 -6.62 22.27 34.87
C TYR A 1028 -5.38 21.81 34.12
N SER A 1029 -5.19 20.50 34.06
CA SER A 1029 -4.23 19.82 33.20
C SER A 1029 -4.72 18.40 32.91
N TYR A 1030 -4.15 17.75 31.91
CA TYR A 1030 -4.41 16.34 31.60
C TYR A 1030 -3.15 15.70 31.04
N LEU A 1031 -3.09 14.36 31.00
CA LEU A 1031 -1.99 13.65 30.34
C LEU A 1031 -2.32 13.43 28.86
N SER A 1032 -1.40 13.78 27.97
CA SER A 1032 -1.48 13.49 26.53
C SER A 1032 -0.09 13.15 25.98
N GLY A 1033 0.37 11.92 26.22
CA GLY A 1033 1.67 11.43 25.75
C GLY A 1033 2.93 12.08 26.37
N ARG A 1034 2.81 13.15 27.16
CA ARG A 1034 3.91 13.77 27.93
C ARG A 1034 3.44 14.10 29.35
N ALA A 1035 4.29 13.84 30.35
CA ALA A 1035 3.98 14.08 31.76
C ALA A 1035 4.36 15.49 32.25
N ALA A 1036 5.13 16.26 31.48
CA ALA A 1036 5.72 17.53 31.94
C ALA A 1036 4.67 18.59 32.31
N ASP A 1037 3.61 18.72 31.51
CA ASP A 1037 2.55 19.72 31.75
C ASP A 1037 1.73 19.37 32.99
N MET A 1038 1.38 18.08 33.14
CA MET A 1038 0.76 17.56 34.35
C MET A 1038 1.65 17.75 35.57
N ASP A 1039 2.95 17.46 35.47
CA ASP A 1039 3.87 17.61 36.60
C ASP A 1039 4.03 19.07 37.04
N LYS A 1040 4.07 20.01 36.10
CA LYS A 1040 4.04 21.44 36.41
C LYS A 1040 2.78 21.81 37.19
N HIS A 1041 1.62 21.30 36.76
CA HIS A 1041 0.34 21.56 37.41
C HIS A 1041 0.27 20.93 38.81
N VAL A 1042 0.69 19.67 38.94
CA VAL A 1042 0.77 18.96 40.23
C VAL A 1042 1.68 19.69 41.20
N ARG A 1043 2.84 20.19 40.76
CA ARG A 1043 3.73 21.01 41.60
C ARG A 1043 3.08 22.34 42.02
N GLN A 1044 2.32 22.97 41.14
CA GLN A 1044 1.62 24.21 41.46
C GLN A 1044 0.54 24.02 42.53
N VAL A 1045 -0.19 22.90 42.48
CA VAL A 1045 -1.31 22.63 43.40
C VAL A 1045 -0.84 21.95 44.69
N LEU A 1046 0.00 20.92 44.61
CA LEU A 1046 0.40 20.09 45.77
C LEU A 1046 1.80 20.40 46.31
N GLY A 1047 2.53 21.34 45.70
CA GLY A 1047 3.86 21.78 46.14
C GLY A 1047 4.99 20.75 45.91
N ARG A 1048 4.70 19.57 45.34
CA ARG A 1048 5.66 18.49 45.09
C ARG A 1048 5.32 17.73 43.81
N SER A 1049 6.32 17.10 43.17
CA SER A 1049 6.11 16.22 42.02
C SER A 1049 5.59 14.84 42.44
N ALA A 1050 4.81 14.19 41.57
CA ALA A 1050 4.46 12.78 41.77
C ALA A 1050 5.71 11.90 41.59
N GLN A 1051 5.77 10.80 42.35
CA GLN A 1051 6.84 9.81 42.30
C GLN A 1051 6.85 9.04 40.98
N MET A 1052 5.66 8.84 40.40
CA MET A 1052 5.48 8.15 39.13
C MET A 1052 4.31 8.76 38.35
N TYR A 1053 4.47 8.77 37.03
CA TYR A 1053 3.44 9.12 36.06
C TYR A 1053 3.10 7.90 35.21
N VAL A 1054 1.86 7.43 35.28
CA VAL A 1054 1.39 6.24 34.55
C VAL A 1054 0.44 6.65 33.43
N PHE A 1055 0.78 6.25 32.20
CA PHE A 1055 -0.10 6.44 31.05
C PHE A 1055 -1.07 5.28 30.92
N ALA A 1056 -2.34 5.58 30.74
CA ALA A 1056 -3.37 4.56 30.64
C ALA A 1056 -3.27 3.80 29.30
N SER A 1057 -3.46 2.48 29.31
CA SER A 1057 -3.62 1.67 28.11
C SER A 1057 -5.04 1.14 28.00
N ASN A 1058 -5.81 1.65 27.03
CA ASN A 1058 -7.23 1.35 26.83
C ASN A 1058 -8.07 1.55 28.12
N GLY A 1059 -7.86 2.69 28.79
CA GLY A 1059 -8.54 3.02 30.05
C GLY A 1059 -8.03 2.25 31.28
N ARG A 1060 -7.00 1.42 31.21
CA ARG A 1060 -6.43 0.75 32.39
C ARG A 1060 -5.22 1.48 32.93
N LEU A 1061 -5.24 1.78 34.23
CA LEU A 1061 -4.16 2.40 34.99
C LEU A 1061 -3.79 1.51 36.17
N ASN A 1062 -2.52 1.12 36.25
CA ASN A 1062 -2.01 0.28 37.32
C ASN A 1062 -0.87 1.02 38.04
N PHE A 1063 -1.03 1.23 39.34
CA PHE A 1063 -0.01 1.83 40.21
C PHE A 1063 0.54 0.75 41.14
N GLY A 1064 1.87 0.60 41.20
CA GLY A 1064 2.56 -0.37 42.08
C GLY A 1064 3.06 -1.63 41.37
N GLU A 1065 3.29 -2.72 42.11
CA GLU A 1065 3.93 -3.94 41.60
C GLU A 1065 3.03 -4.72 40.61
N GLU A 1066 3.59 -5.05 39.44
CA GLU A 1066 2.94 -5.91 38.44
C GLU A 1066 3.11 -7.40 38.82
N GLY A 1067 2.03 -8.06 39.23
CA GLY A 1067 2.04 -9.52 39.45
C GLY A 1067 1.01 -10.11 40.43
N ALA A 1068 0.28 -9.32 41.21
CA ALA A 1068 -0.60 -9.83 42.26
C ALA A 1068 -2.07 -9.38 42.11
N SER A 1069 -2.72 -9.73 40.99
CA SER A 1069 -4.12 -9.37 40.73
C SER A 1069 -5.17 -10.23 41.50
N ARG A 1070 -4.85 -10.76 42.69
CA ARG A 1070 -5.74 -11.71 43.40
C ARG A 1070 -6.58 -11.11 44.55
N SER A 1071 -6.44 -9.82 44.89
CA SER A 1071 -7.24 -9.22 45.98
C SER A 1071 -7.43 -7.70 45.90
N LEU A 1072 -7.79 -7.15 44.74
CA LEU A 1072 -8.22 -5.74 44.65
C LEU A 1072 -9.63 -5.60 45.23
N VAL A 1073 -9.82 -4.64 46.13
CA VAL A 1073 -11.10 -4.31 46.77
C VAL A 1073 -11.54 -2.92 46.32
N GLN A 1074 -12.86 -2.71 46.20
CA GLN A 1074 -13.47 -1.40 46.02
C GLN A 1074 -14.12 -0.97 47.33
N ASP A 1075 -13.84 0.25 47.77
CA ASP A 1075 -14.39 0.77 49.03
C ASP A 1075 -15.89 1.04 48.91
N SER A 1076 -16.35 1.40 47.71
CA SER A 1076 -17.75 1.57 47.35
C SER A 1076 -18.01 0.91 46.00
N PRO A 1077 -18.57 -0.33 45.96
CA PRO A 1077 -18.80 -1.06 44.72
C PRO A 1077 -19.78 -0.31 43.82
N ALA A 1078 -19.28 0.28 42.75
CA ALA A 1078 -20.06 1.05 41.80
C ALA A 1078 -19.68 0.67 40.37
N ASP A 1079 -20.69 0.63 39.51
CA ASP A 1079 -20.54 0.35 38.09
C ASP A 1079 -20.80 1.59 37.25
N PHE A 1080 -20.12 1.69 36.12
CA PHE A 1080 -20.25 2.80 35.19
C PHE A 1080 -21.71 3.03 34.77
N GLN A 1081 -22.49 1.96 34.64
CA GLN A 1081 -23.90 2.04 34.23
C GLN A 1081 -24.78 2.80 35.23
N GLN A 1082 -24.39 2.93 36.51
CA GLN A 1082 -25.18 3.68 37.49
C GLN A 1082 -25.16 5.19 37.23
N LEU A 1083 -24.13 5.68 36.54
CA LEU A 1083 -23.97 7.08 36.11
C LEU A 1083 -24.69 7.38 34.79
N ARG A 1084 -25.19 6.35 34.10
CA ARG A 1084 -25.97 6.54 32.88
C ARG A 1084 -27.28 7.24 33.20
N ARG A 1085 -27.47 8.41 32.60
CA ARG A 1085 -28.74 9.15 32.62
C ARG A 1085 -29.71 8.54 31.63
N THR A 1086 -30.92 8.19 32.09
CA THR A 1086 -31.97 7.59 31.25
C THR A 1086 -32.73 8.63 30.43
N ASP A 1087 -32.66 9.90 30.83
CA ASP A 1087 -33.25 11.05 30.15
C ASP A 1087 -32.45 11.55 28.95
N ILE A 1088 -31.22 11.04 28.76
CA ILE A 1088 -30.35 11.38 27.64
C ILE A 1088 -30.19 10.15 26.72
N PRO A 1089 -30.33 10.29 25.38
CA PRO A 1089 -30.14 9.18 24.47
C PRO A 1089 -28.69 8.63 24.49
N PRO A 1090 -28.47 7.35 24.12
CA PRO A 1090 -27.14 6.77 23.97
C PRO A 1090 -26.23 7.60 23.05
N ALA A 1091 -24.91 7.45 23.17
CA ALA A 1091 -23.97 8.17 22.33
C ALA A 1091 -23.93 7.63 20.88
N GLY A 1092 -23.64 8.52 19.93
CA GLY A 1092 -23.38 8.20 18.53
C GLY A 1092 -24.58 7.59 17.82
N ARG A 1093 -24.33 6.52 17.05
CA ARG A 1093 -25.33 5.90 16.17
C ARG A 1093 -26.47 5.24 16.93
N GLU A 1094 -26.18 4.64 18.09
CA GLU A 1094 -27.19 3.99 18.92
C GLU A 1094 -28.24 5.00 19.44
N GLY A 1095 -27.81 6.23 19.74
CA GLY A 1095 -28.72 7.32 20.09
C GLY A 1095 -29.62 7.74 18.95
N LEU A 1096 -29.05 7.88 17.74
CA LEU A 1096 -29.82 8.21 16.55
C LEU A 1096 -30.85 7.12 16.21
N ASP A 1097 -30.43 5.85 16.24
CA ASP A 1097 -31.31 4.72 15.93
C ASP A 1097 -32.43 4.58 16.99
N LYS A 1098 -32.14 4.85 18.27
CA LYS A 1098 -33.15 4.90 19.35
C LYS A 1098 -34.18 5.99 19.08
N LEU A 1099 -33.74 7.22 18.81
CA LEU A 1099 -34.65 8.34 18.53
C LEU A 1099 -35.50 8.13 17.27
N VAL A 1100 -34.99 7.38 16.29
CA VAL A 1100 -35.77 6.94 15.12
C VAL A 1100 -36.81 5.89 15.52
N SER A 1101 -36.45 4.92 16.36
CA SER A 1101 -37.39 3.90 16.84
C SER A 1101 -38.50 4.46 17.73
N GLU A 1102 -38.22 5.54 18.47
CA GLU A 1102 -39.18 6.27 19.30
C GLU A 1102 -40.06 7.23 18.50
N GLY A 1103 -39.84 7.36 17.18
CA GLY A 1103 -40.61 8.24 16.29
C GLY A 1103 -40.33 9.74 16.48
N VAL A 1104 -39.31 10.10 17.27
CA VAL A 1104 -38.91 11.50 17.49
C VAL A 1104 -38.09 12.02 16.31
N LEU A 1105 -37.32 11.13 15.67
CA LEU A 1105 -36.64 11.36 14.40
C LEU A 1105 -37.24 10.49 13.30
N ARG A 1106 -37.31 11.02 12.08
CA ARG A 1106 -37.44 10.20 10.87
C ARG A 1106 -36.30 10.47 9.91
N PRO A 1107 -35.90 9.49 9.07
CA PRO A 1107 -34.99 9.77 7.96
C PRO A 1107 -35.54 10.89 7.07
N ALA A 1108 -34.68 11.85 6.75
CA ALA A 1108 -34.99 12.94 5.83
C ALA A 1108 -35.00 12.44 4.39
N ARG A 1109 -36.02 12.85 3.65
CA ARG A 1109 -36.18 12.60 2.23
C ARG A 1109 -35.58 13.79 1.45
N PRO A 1110 -35.20 13.60 0.18
CA PRO A 1110 -34.70 14.69 -0.66
C PRO A 1110 -35.65 15.90 -0.71
N GLU A 1111 -36.97 15.65 -0.68
CA GLU A 1111 -38.02 16.67 -0.64
C GLU A 1111 -37.93 17.60 0.59
N ASP A 1112 -37.47 17.11 1.74
CA ASP A 1112 -37.40 17.90 2.98
C ASP A 1112 -36.33 19.01 2.87
N PHE A 1113 -35.19 18.72 2.22
CA PHE A 1113 -34.12 19.69 1.99
C PHE A 1113 -34.49 20.72 0.92
N LEU A 1114 -35.13 20.27 -0.17
CA LEU A 1114 -35.66 21.15 -1.21
C LEU A 1114 -36.69 22.13 -0.62
N ALA A 1115 -37.62 21.62 0.19
CA ALA A 1115 -38.63 22.44 0.85
C ALA A 1115 -38.02 23.51 1.76
N TRP A 1116 -36.97 23.18 2.53
CA TRP A 1116 -36.27 24.15 3.38
C TRP A 1116 -35.52 25.21 2.56
N LYS A 1117 -34.83 24.80 1.49
CA LYS A 1117 -34.12 25.73 0.58
C LYS A 1117 -35.08 26.69 -0.13
N ASP A 1118 -36.21 26.20 -0.61
CA ASP A 1118 -37.26 27.03 -1.20
C ASP A 1118 -37.90 27.98 -0.17
N ALA A 1119 -38.06 27.54 1.07
CA ALA A 1119 -38.53 28.40 2.14
C ALA A 1119 -37.50 29.49 2.49
N LEU A 1120 -36.20 29.16 2.53
CA LEU A 1120 -35.12 30.11 2.80
C LEU A 1120 -35.00 31.16 1.69
N ARG A 1121 -35.05 30.73 0.42
CA ARG A 1121 -35.03 31.65 -0.73
C ARG A 1121 -36.23 32.58 -0.72
N ARG A 1122 -37.42 32.08 -0.43
CA ARG A 1122 -38.61 32.91 -0.26
C ARG A 1122 -38.45 33.91 0.89
N ALA A 1123 -37.88 33.50 2.02
CA ALA A 1123 -37.58 34.39 3.13
C ALA A 1123 -36.52 35.47 2.77
N GLN A 1124 -35.62 35.17 1.82
CA GLN A 1124 -34.61 36.08 1.29
C GLN A 1124 -35.09 36.89 0.05
N GLY A 1125 -36.35 36.75 -0.38
CA GLY A 1125 -36.90 37.44 -1.55
C GLY A 1125 -36.40 36.92 -2.91
N LEU A 1126 -35.81 35.72 -2.96
CA LEU A 1126 -35.31 35.06 -4.16
C LEU A 1126 -36.38 34.16 -4.79
N PRO A 1127 -36.39 33.99 -6.13
CA PRO A 1127 -37.32 33.07 -6.81
C PRO A 1127 -37.07 31.60 -6.40
N PRO A 1128 -38.12 30.74 -6.46
CA PRO A 1128 -38.04 29.33 -6.09
C PRO A 1128 -37.04 28.56 -6.97
N LEU A 1129 -36.49 27.48 -6.43
CA LEU A 1129 -35.52 26.64 -7.12
C LEU A 1129 -36.20 25.82 -8.22
N ASN A 1130 -35.89 26.12 -9.49
CA ASN A 1130 -36.14 25.20 -10.60
C ASN A 1130 -35.06 24.10 -10.57
N VAL A 1131 -35.32 22.97 -9.90
CA VAL A 1131 -34.34 21.88 -9.77
C VAL A 1131 -34.86 20.62 -10.43
N LEU A 1132 -34.37 20.37 -11.65
CA LEU A 1132 -34.16 19.03 -12.19
C LEU A 1132 -32.67 18.71 -11.99
N GLY A 1133 -32.34 17.80 -11.09
CA GLY A 1133 -31.03 17.14 -11.09
C GLY A 1133 -29.92 17.69 -10.18
N GLY A 1134 -30.22 18.38 -9.07
CA GLY A 1134 -29.21 18.59 -8.03
C GLY A 1134 -28.91 17.29 -7.29
N THR A 1135 -27.62 16.92 -7.13
CA THR A 1135 -27.24 15.81 -6.24
C THR A 1135 -27.84 16.05 -4.86
N PRO A 1136 -28.65 15.13 -4.30
CA PRO A 1136 -29.25 15.35 -3.00
C PRO A 1136 -28.13 15.51 -1.97
N GLU A 1137 -28.24 16.51 -1.09
CA GLU A 1137 -27.32 16.78 0.02
C GLU A 1137 -27.12 15.55 0.94
N GLN A 1138 -27.97 14.52 0.81
CA GLN A 1138 -27.72 13.16 1.31
C GLN A 1138 -26.32 12.62 0.93
N MET A 1139 -25.74 13.06 -0.19
CA MET A 1139 -24.39 12.66 -0.63
C MET A 1139 -23.29 13.34 0.19
N ILE A 1140 -23.54 14.52 0.78
CA ILE A 1140 -22.59 15.24 1.66
C ILE A 1140 -22.53 14.58 3.06
N PHE A 1141 -23.65 14.05 3.55
CA PHE A 1141 -23.75 13.49 4.91
C PHE A 1141 -23.54 11.96 5.02
N GLY A 1142 -23.27 11.26 3.90
CA GLY A 1142 -22.77 9.88 3.87
C GLY A 1142 -23.32 8.94 4.96
N ARG A 1143 -22.43 8.16 5.60
CA ARG A 1143 -22.73 7.12 6.62
C ARG A 1143 -23.56 7.57 7.84
N SER A 1144 -23.73 8.87 8.04
CA SER A 1144 -24.21 9.44 9.29
C SER A 1144 -25.68 9.89 9.26
N GLY A 1145 -26.27 10.00 8.06
CA GLY A 1145 -27.71 10.18 7.85
C GLY A 1145 -28.23 11.60 8.06
N ALA A 1146 -29.31 11.93 7.35
CA ALA A 1146 -30.07 13.16 7.56
C ALA A 1146 -31.44 12.81 8.17
N TYR A 1147 -31.91 13.62 9.12
CA TYR A 1147 -33.10 13.35 9.91
C TYR A 1147 -33.98 14.59 10.01
N VAL A 1148 -35.29 14.35 10.04
CA VAL A 1148 -36.29 15.38 10.38
C VAL A 1148 -36.67 15.20 11.84
N VAL A 1149 -36.56 16.28 12.60
CA VAL A 1149 -36.95 16.33 14.01
C VAL A 1149 -38.45 16.56 14.09
N GLN A 1150 -39.16 15.58 14.65
CA GLN A 1150 -40.63 15.58 14.71
C GLN A 1150 -41.16 15.99 16.10
N GLY A 1151 -40.31 15.95 17.13
CA GLY A 1151 -40.68 16.32 18.50
C GLY A 1151 -39.49 16.76 19.35
N PRO A 1152 -39.72 17.18 20.61
CA PRO A 1152 -38.66 17.61 21.52
C PRO A 1152 -37.64 16.51 21.78
N MET A 1153 -36.35 16.81 21.64
CA MET A 1153 -35.25 15.88 21.91
C MET A 1153 -33.98 16.59 22.38
N THR A 1154 -33.02 15.80 22.85
CA THR A 1154 -31.64 16.23 23.13
C THR A 1154 -30.69 15.54 22.14
N PHE A 1155 -29.72 16.26 21.59
CA PHE A 1155 -28.73 15.68 20.67
C PHE A 1155 -27.94 14.54 21.34
N PRO A 1156 -27.78 13.38 20.68
CA PRO A 1156 -26.84 12.36 21.11
C PRO A 1156 -25.40 12.88 21.19
N ALA A 1157 -24.60 12.30 22.07
CA ALA A 1157 -23.14 12.52 22.09
C ALA A 1157 -22.46 12.08 20.80
N GLY A 1158 -21.25 12.57 20.58
CA GLY A 1158 -20.30 11.95 19.66
C GLY A 1158 -20.70 12.06 18.19
N LEU A 1159 -21.48 13.09 17.84
CA LEU A 1159 -21.90 13.44 16.48
C LEU A 1159 -20.74 14.12 15.70
N HIS A 1160 -19.63 13.41 15.59
CA HIS A 1160 -18.43 13.84 14.88
C HIS A 1160 -17.94 12.72 13.94
N GLY A 1161 -17.17 13.07 12.91
CA GLY A 1161 -16.61 12.12 11.96
C GLY A 1161 -17.68 11.24 11.30
N ALA A 1162 -17.62 9.92 11.51
CA ALA A 1162 -18.55 8.96 10.90
C ALA A 1162 -19.98 8.96 11.49
N ASN A 1163 -20.23 9.69 12.59
CA ASN A 1163 -21.54 9.80 13.23
C ASN A 1163 -22.22 11.18 13.03
N LEU A 1164 -21.61 12.04 12.21
CA LEU A 1164 -22.07 13.41 11.93
C LEU A 1164 -23.39 13.46 11.12
N ALA A 1165 -24.53 13.71 11.75
CA ALA A 1165 -25.81 13.79 11.04
C ALA A 1165 -26.17 15.21 10.55
N ALA A 1166 -27.21 15.31 9.72
CA ALA A 1166 -27.94 16.56 9.47
C ALA A 1166 -29.34 16.48 10.11
N PHE A 1167 -29.79 17.56 10.74
CA PHE A 1167 -31.09 17.65 11.41
C PHE A 1167 -31.92 18.78 10.82
N ILE A 1168 -33.12 18.47 10.32
CA ILE A 1168 -34.10 19.45 9.87
C ILE A 1168 -35.15 19.59 10.95
N VAL A 1169 -35.18 20.73 11.63
CA VAL A 1169 -36.18 21.04 12.67
C VAL A 1169 -37.38 21.66 11.99
N LEU A 1170 -38.54 20.98 12.02
CA LEU A 1170 -39.76 21.48 11.40
C LEU A 1170 -40.31 22.71 12.11
N LYS A 1171 -41.06 23.53 11.38
CA LYS A 1171 -41.72 24.73 11.90
C LYS A 1171 -42.67 24.35 13.04
N GLY A 1172 -42.52 24.98 14.21
CA GLY A 1172 -43.30 24.70 15.42
C GLY A 1172 -42.72 23.62 16.34
N VAL A 1173 -41.65 22.92 15.93
CA VAL A 1173 -40.92 21.99 16.79
C VAL A 1173 -39.78 22.75 17.49
N PRO A 1174 -39.64 22.65 18.84
CA PRO A 1174 -38.55 23.31 19.54
C PRO A 1174 -37.20 22.73 19.11
N ARG A 1175 -36.19 23.60 18.97
CA ARG A 1175 -34.83 23.19 18.64
C ARG A 1175 -34.32 22.16 19.65
N PRO A 1176 -33.70 21.04 19.21
CA PRO A 1176 -33.12 20.07 20.12
C PRO A 1176 -32.12 20.70 21.12
N ALA A 1177 -32.18 20.24 22.36
CA ALA A 1177 -31.25 20.66 23.40
C ALA A 1177 -29.88 19.97 23.26
N GLY A 1178 -28.83 20.54 23.85
CA GLY A 1178 -27.48 19.98 23.84
C GLY A 1178 -26.62 20.44 22.66
N ASN A 1179 -25.40 19.90 22.56
CA ASN A 1179 -24.43 20.27 21.52
C ASN A 1179 -24.56 19.33 20.30
N PRO A 1180 -24.83 19.84 19.09
CA PRO A 1180 -24.90 19.02 17.87
C PRO A 1180 -23.54 18.49 17.39
N GLY A 1181 -22.42 18.87 18.03
CA GLY A 1181 -21.10 18.47 17.61
C GLY A 1181 -20.71 19.12 16.28
N HIS A 1182 -20.31 18.33 15.28
CA HIS A 1182 -20.04 18.84 13.93
C HIS A 1182 -21.29 18.79 13.02
N SER A 1183 -22.41 18.24 13.49
CA SER A 1183 -23.65 18.08 12.72
C SER A 1183 -24.25 19.41 12.26
N ALA A 1184 -24.92 19.37 11.11
CA ALA A 1184 -25.68 20.48 10.58
C ALA A 1184 -27.11 20.48 11.16
N VAL A 1185 -27.59 21.65 11.55
CA VAL A 1185 -28.95 21.88 12.06
C VAL A 1185 -29.60 22.95 11.21
N TYR A 1186 -30.62 22.54 10.46
CA TYR A 1186 -31.46 23.37 9.60
C TYR A 1186 -32.76 23.67 10.35
N ASP A 1187 -32.88 24.88 10.89
CA ASP A 1187 -34.02 25.24 11.74
C ASP A 1187 -35.06 26.06 10.96
N TRP A 1188 -36.27 25.52 10.80
CA TRP A 1188 -37.37 26.21 10.13
C TRP A 1188 -37.98 27.35 10.96
N ASN A 1189 -37.76 27.40 12.27
CA ASN A 1189 -38.31 28.46 13.12
C ASN A 1189 -37.53 29.76 12.97
N THR A 1190 -36.20 29.65 12.88
CA THR A 1190 -35.28 30.78 12.75
C THR A 1190 -34.84 31.02 11.31
N MET A 1191 -35.08 30.06 10.41
CA MET A 1191 -34.53 30.03 9.05
C MET A 1191 -32.99 30.12 9.02
N THR A 1192 -32.33 29.54 10.03
CA THR A 1192 -30.87 29.48 10.14
C THR A 1192 -30.33 28.07 9.89
N CYS A 1193 -29.10 28.00 9.40
CA CYS A 1193 -28.31 26.77 9.34
C CYS A 1193 -27.14 26.93 10.30
N GLU A 1194 -27.00 25.99 11.24
CA GLU A 1194 -25.91 26.01 12.22
C GLU A 1194 -25.14 24.68 12.21
N GLY A 1195 -23.83 24.75 12.42
CA GLY A 1195 -22.94 23.58 12.38
C GLY A 1195 -21.77 23.75 11.42
N ALA A 1196 -20.79 22.84 11.49
CA ALA A 1196 -19.53 22.95 10.75
C ALA A 1196 -19.70 22.93 9.21
N ILE A 1197 -20.84 22.41 8.74
CA ILE A 1197 -21.15 22.20 7.31
C ILE A 1197 -22.09 23.30 6.76
N CYS A 1198 -22.62 24.17 7.62
CA CYS A 1198 -23.51 25.27 7.25
C CYS A 1198 -22.77 26.55 6.80
N ARG A 1199 -21.46 26.47 6.48
CA ARG A 1199 -20.64 27.61 6.05
C ARG A 1199 -20.50 27.70 4.54
#